data_AF-A0A8B9FRU8-F1
#
_entry.id   AF-A0A8B9FRU8-F1
#
_cell.length_a   1.000
_cell.length_b   1.000
_cell.length_c   1.000
_cell.angle_alpha   90.00
_cell.angle_beta   90.00
_cell.angle_gamma   90.00
#
_symmetry.space_group_name_H-M   'P 1'
#
loop_
_entity.id
_entity.type
_entity.pdbx_description
1 polymer ?
#
loop_
_entity_poly.entity_id
_entity_poly.type
_entity_poly.pdbx_seq_one_letter_code
_entity_poly.pdbx_strand_id
1 'polypeptide(L)'
;MTKLGFLRLSYEKQDTLLKLLILSMAAVLSFSTRLFSVLRFESVIHEFDPYFNYRTTRFLAEEGFYKFHNWFDDRAWYPLGRIIGGTIYPGLMITSAAIYHVLHFFHITIDIRNVCVFLAPLFSSFTTIVTYHLTKELKDAGAGLLAAAMISVVPGYISRSVAGSYDNEGIAIFCMLLTYYMWIKAVKTGSIYWAAMCALAYFYMVSSWGGYVFLINLIPLHVLVLMLTGRFSHRIYVAYCTVYCLGTILSMQISFVGFQPVLSSEHMAALGVFGLCQIHAFVDYLRSKLNPQQFEILFRSVISLVGFVLLTIGAVLMLTGKISPWTGRFYSLLDPSYAKNNIPIIASVSEHQPTTWSSYYFDLQLLVFMFPVGLYYCFSNLSDARIFIIMYGVTSMYFSAVMVRLMLVLAPVMCILSGIGVSQVLSTYMKNLDISRPDKKSKKQQDSTYPIKNEVASGMILVMAFFLITYTFHSTWVTSEAYSSPSIVLSARGGDGSRIIFDDFREAYYWLRHNTPEDAKVMSWWDYGYQITAMANRTILVDNNTWNNTHISRVGQAMASTEEKAYEIMRELDVSYVLVIFGGLTGYSSDDINKFLWMVRIGGSTDTGRHIKEHDYYTPTGEFRVDREGSPVLLNCLMYKMCYYRFGQVYTEAKRPPGYDRVRNAEIGNKDFELDVLEEAYTTEHWLVRIYKGAARCQPPHRGGRGCQDRGHEAGGRLPREHQEGNLHQQDAQPREHRQVLWAPAGRCHAVPLPGVLQRRGALRPHRAGYRDARARGAAVLPAVDCWCGECAGSAGDTSGGPCTVLTLLCRLQVYLHSIGITHRDLKPENLLLDERDNLKISDFGLATVFRHNGRERLLNKMCGTLPYVAPELLRCPEFCAEPVDVWACGVVLTAMLAGELPWDQPSDSCQEYSDWKERKTYLPPWKKIDSAPLALLHKILTESPAARITIPDIKKDRWYSKPLKKGVKRARVSTGGVSDSPGGFSKHVRSDMDFSPVKSPLGEEKVSYSTSQPEPGTGGMLWDCGAAAIDKLVQGISFSQPTCPEHMLVNSQLLGTPGSSQSPWQRLVKRMTRFFTKLDADGSYRALKEVCEKMGYGWKKSCTNQVTISTTDRRNNKLIFKVNLVEMESKILVDFRLSKVGTW
;
A
#
# COMPACT_ATOMS: atom_id res chain seq x y z
N MET A 1 60.24 -34.65 -27.68
CA MET A 1 60.08 -33.30 -27.10
C MET A 1 61.39 -32.53 -27.22
N THR A 2 61.42 -31.54 -28.11
CA THR A 2 62.53 -30.59 -28.28
C THR A 2 62.43 -29.41 -27.31
N LYS A 3 63.56 -28.73 -27.07
CA LYS A 3 63.70 -27.66 -26.07
C LYS A 3 62.84 -26.44 -26.40
N LEU A 4 61.97 -26.03 -25.46
CA LEU A 4 61.37 -24.69 -25.40
C LEU A 4 61.40 -24.24 -23.92
N GLY A 5 62.58 -23.80 -23.49
CA GLY A 5 62.97 -23.75 -22.08
C GLY A 5 63.07 -22.36 -21.45
N PHE A 6 62.21 -21.40 -21.81
CA PHE A 6 62.36 -20.01 -21.37
C PHE A 6 61.28 -19.46 -20.41
N LEU A 7 60.13 -20.13 -20.23
CA LEU A 7 59.07 -19.69 -19.30
C LEU A 7 58.46 -20.87 -18.52
N ARG A 8 59.17 -21.36 -17.50
CA ARG A 8 58.60 -22.29 -16.50
C ARG A 8 57.96 -21.48 -15.37
N LEU A 9 56.63 -21.35 -15.42
CA LEU A 9 55.85 -20.73 -14.34
C LEU A 9 55.80 -21.65 -13.11
N SER A 10 55.76 -21.06 -11.91
CA SER A 10 55.46 -21.80 -10.66
C SER A 10 54.05 -22.38 -10.72
N TYR A 11 53.84 -23.56 -10.12
CA TYR A 11 52.53 -24.21 -10.01
C TYR A 11 51.46 -23.25 -9.44
N GLU A 12 51.79 -22.49 -8.40
CA GLU A 12 50.87 -21.52 -7.79
C GLU A 12 50.50 -20.37 -8.76
N LYS A 13 51.46 -19.91 -9.56
CA LYS A 13 51.20 -18.90 -10.61
C LYS A 13 50.32 -19.48 -11.73
N GLN A 14 50.54 -20.74 -12.13
CA GLN A 14 49.72 -21.43 -13.13
C GLN A 14 48.28 -21.65 -12.65
N ASP A 15 48.12 -22.18 -11.43
CA ASP A 15 46.83 -22.45 -10.80
C ASP A 15 46.03 -21.16 -10.55
N THR A 16 46.68 -20.09 -10.10
CA THR A 16 46.05 -18.77 -9.92
C THR A 16 45.65 -18.16 -11.26
N LEU A 17 46.53 -18.20 -12.27
CA LEU A 17 46.22 -17.70 -13.62
C LEU A 17 45.05 -18.46 -14.26
N LEU A 18 45.01 -19.78 -14.13
CA LEU A 18 43.95 -20.62 -14.69
C LEU A 18 42.60 -20.35 -13.99
N LYS A 19 42.59 -20.20 -12.66
CA LYS A 19 41.40 -19.79 -11.89
C LYS A 19 40.88 -18.43 -12.33
N LEU A 20 41.77 -17.44 -12.46
CA LEU A 20 41.41 -16.08 -12.89
C LEU A 20 40.84 -16.08 -14.31
N LEU A 21 41.47 -16.80 -15.23
CA LEU A 21 41.02 -16.92 -16.63
C LEU A 21 39.64 -17.57 -16.73
N ILE A 22 39.43 -18.71 -16.07
CA ILE A 22 38.14 -19.43 -16.10
C ILE A 22 37.02 -18.59 -15.46
N LEU A 23 37.28 -17.92 -14.34
CA LEU A 23 36.29 -17.04 -13.71
C LEU A 23 35.96 -15.81 -14.58
N SER A 24 36.97 -15.21 -15.22
CA SER A 24 36.76 -14.11 -16.16
C SER A 24 35.93 -14.56 -17.36
N MET A 25 36.23 -15.73 -17.95
CA MET A 25 35.46 -16.28 -19.06
C MET A 25 34.02 -16.60 -18.66
N ALA A 26 33.80 -17.21 -17.50
CA ALA A 26 32.45 -17.51 -16.99
C ALA A 26 31.65 -16.24 -16.68
N ALA A 27 32.28 -15.20 -16.13
CA ALA A 27 31.68 -13.90 -15.86
C ALA A 27 31.25 -13.17 -17.14
N VAL A 28 32.11 -13.18 -18.18
CA VAL A 28 31.82 -12.62 -19.51
C VAL A 28 30.75 -13.43 -20.25
N LEU A 29 30.81 -14.76 -20.17
CA LEU A 29 29.80 -15.64 -20.76
C LEU A 29 28.42 -15.41 -20.12
N SER A 30 28.36 -15.33 -18.78
CA SER A 30 27.13 -15.04 -18.02
C SER A 30 26.46 -13.74 -18.45
N PHE A 31 27.25 -12.69 -18.69
CA PHE A 31 26.74 -11.42 -19.20
C PHE A 31 26.28 -11.54 -20.66
N SER A 32 27.09 -12.15 -21.53
CA SER A 32 26.86 -12.22 -22.97
C SER A 32 25.62 -13.04 -23.35
N THR A 33 25.37 -14.17 -22.67
CA THR A 33 24.19 -15.03 -22.94
C THR A 33 22.87 -14.36 -22.64
N ARG A 34 22.85 -13.26 -21.88
CA ARG A 34 21.62 -12.53 -21.51
C ARG A 34 21.24 -11.41 -22.47
N LEU A 35 22.06 -11.15 -23.49
CA LEU A 35 21.89 -10.02 -24.41
C LEU A 35 21.02 -10.33 -25.64
N PHE A 36 20.56 -11.58 -25.85
CA PHE A 36 19.84 -11.98 -27.08
C PHE A 36 18.59 -11.13 -27.37
N SER A 37 17.83 -10.72 -26.35
CA SER A 37 16.68 -9.83 -26.51
C SER A 37 17.10 -8.48 -27.11
N VAL A 38 18.06 -7.81 -26.47
CA VAL A 38 18.60 -6.51 -26.86
C VAL A 38 19.34 -6.54 -28.20
N LEU A 39 19.93 -7.68 -28.59
CA LEU A 39 20.57 -7.86 -29.90
C LEU A 39 19.57 -8.12 -31.04
N ARG A 40 18.38 -8.67 -30.74
CA ARG A 40 17.34 -9.00 -31.72
C ARG A 40 16.27 -7.93 -31.90
N PHE A 41 16.19 -7.00 -30.94
CA PHE A 41 15.18 -5.96 -30.85
C PHE A 41 15.86 -4.64 -30.38
N GLU A 42 15.14 -3.81 -29.65
CA GLU A 42 15.66 -2.60 -28.99
C GLU A 42 15.97 -2.84 -27.50
N SER A 43 16.79 -1.97 -26.92
CA SER A 43 17.07 -1.94 -25.48
C SER A 43 15.91 -1.31 -24.69
N VAL A 44 14.80 -2.04 -24.60
CA VAL A 44 13.59 -1.68 -23.85
C VAL A 44 13.35 -2.64 -22.69
N ILE A 45 12.51 -2.22 -21.76
CA ILE A 45 12.07 -3.06 -20.65
C ILE A 45 11.03 -4.07 -21.16
N HIS A 46 11.10 -5.30 -20.66
CA HIS A 46 10.22 -6.40 -21.05
C HIS A 46 9.27 -6.77 -19.89
N GLU A 47 8.32 -7.68 -20.16
CA GLU A 47 7.29 -8.13 -19.21
C GLU A 47 6.37 -6.98 -18.71
N PHE A 48 5.54 -7.26 -17.71
CA PHE A 48 4.57 -6.32 -17.12
C PHE A 48 5.12 -5.67 -15.83
N ASP A 49 5.64 -6.48 -14.91
CA ASP A 49 6.15 -6.03 -13.60
C ASP A 49 7.31 -5.00 -13.65
N PRO A 50 8.33 -5.15 -14.51
CA PRO A 50 9.49 -4.25 -14.52
C PRO A 50 9.17 -2.76 -14.82
N TYR A 51 8.03 -2.46 -15.44
CA TYR A 51 7.60 -1.08 -15.73
C TYR A 51 7.36 -0.26 -14.46
N PHE A 52 6.81 -0.88 -13.41
CA PHE A 52 6.65 -0.25 -12.11
C PHE A 52 8.00 0.04 -11.45
N ASN A 53 8.89 -0.96 -11.43
CA ASN A 53 10.23 -0.82 -10.88
C ASN A 53 10.99 0.32 -11.58
N TYR A 54 10.88 0.42 -12.91
CA TYR A 54 11.50 1.48 -13.70
C TYR A 54 10.94 2.87 -13.40
N ARG A 55 9.61 3.06 -13.40
CA ARG A 55 8.99 4.35 -13.03
C ARG A 55 9.43 4.80 -11.64
N THR A 56 9.50 3.85 -10.70
CA THR A 56 9.87 4.07 -9.30
C THR A 56 11.38 4.39 -9.15
N THR A 57 12.24 3.73 -9.94
CA THR A 57 13.68 4.04 -10.02
C THR A 57 13.95 5.39 -10.67
N ARG A 58 13.19 5.74 -11.72
CA ARG A 58 13.27 7.05 -12.36
C ARG A 58 12.91 8.17 -11.38
N PHE A 59 11.82 8.02 -10.63
CA PHE A 59 11.45 8.95 -9.57
C PHE A 59 12.56 9.09 -8.52
N LEU A 60 13.17 7.98 -8.08
CA LEU A 60 14.30 8.01 -7.15
C LEU A 60 15.52 8.79 -7.68
N ALA A 61 15.84 8.63 -8.97
CA ALA A 61 16.99 9.28 -9.60
C ALA A 61 16.76 10.78 -9.91
N GLU A 62 15.52 11.20 -10.16
CA GLU A 62 15.13 12.59 -10.46
C GLU A 62 14.80 13.41 -9.19
N GLU A 63 14.07 12.82 -8.23
CA GLU A 63 13.53 13.51 -7.04
C GLU A 63 14.26 13.20 -5.73
N GLY A 64 15.07 12.15 -5.70
CA GLY A 64 15.91 11.77 -4.56
C GLY A 64 15.22 10.94 -3.46
N PHE A 65 16.05 10.40 -2.56
CA PHE A 65 15.65 9.33 -1.63
C PHE A 65 14.56 9.72 -0.61
N TYR A 66 14.61 10.93 -0.04
CA TYR A 66 13.62 11.33 0.98
C TYR A 66 12.21 11.53 0.41
N LYS A 67 12.10 12.08 -0.80
CA LYS A 67 10.82 12.19 -1.51
C LYS A 67 10.29 10.82 -1.91
N PHE A 68 11.17 9.93 -2.39
CA PHE A 68 10.85 8.53 -2.70
C PHE A 68 10.31 7.76 -1.48
N HIS A 69 10.97 7.86 -0.33
CA HIS A 69 10.54 7.15 0.89
C HIS A 69 9.13 7.55 1.35
N ASN A 70 8.76 8.81 1.14
CA ASN A 70 7.46 9.36 1.51
C ASN A 70 6.50 9.49 0.31
N TRP A 71 6.78 8.81 -0.82
CA TRP A 71 6.01 8.98 -2.06
C TRP A 71 4.61 8.36 -1.97
N PHE A 72 3.59 9.21 -2.13
CA PHE A 72 2.22 8.83 -2.43
C PHE A 72 1.96 9.04 -3.93
N ASP A 73 1.52 7.99 -4.60
CA ASP A 73 1.16 8.00 -6.02
C ASP A 73 -0.36 8.07 -6.16
N ASP A 74 -0.83 9.19 -6.70
CA ASP A 74 -2.23 9.48 -7.01
C ASP A 74 -2.66 8.96 -8.39
N ARG A 75 -1.70 8.52 -9.22
CA ARG A 75 -1.95 8.01 -10.58
C ARG A 75 -2.34 6.54 -10.63
N ALA A 76 -2.07 5.76 -9.58
CA ALA A 76 -2.44 4.35 -9.48
C ALA A 76 -3.51 4.14 -8.40
N TRP A 77 -4.36 3.11 -8.58
CA TRP A 77 -5.46 2.77 -7.66
C TRP A 77 -6.47 3.90 -7.42
N TYR A 78 -6.87 4.65 -8.45
CA TYR A 78 -7.96 5.61 -8.30
C TYR A 78 -9.25 4.91 -7.84
N PRO A 79 -9.99 5.40 -6.81
CA PRO A 79 -9.85 6.68 -6.12
C PRO A 79 -9.05 6.63 -4.78
N LEU A 80 -8.37 5.52 -4.49
CA LEU A 80 -7.65 5.27 -3.23
C LEU A 80 -6.23 5.88 -3.19
N GLY A 81 -5.49 5.79 -4.30
CA GLY A 81 -4.06 6.08 -4.35
C GLY A 81 -3.18 4.98 -3.72
N ARG A 82 -1.86 5.06 -3.92
CA ARG A 82 -0.88 4.08 -3.39
C ARG A 82 0.31 4.77 -2.71
N ILE A 83 0.53 4.46 -1.42
CA ILE A 83 1.77 4.81 -0.70
C ILE A 83 2.94 3.93 -1.18
N ILE A 84 3.71 4.38 -2.17
CA ILE A 84 4.75 3.53 -2.78
C ILE A 84 5.90 3.26 -1.83
N GLY A 85 6.46 4.27 -1.16
CA GLY A 85 7.62 4.10 -0.27
C GLY A 85 7.40 3.14 0.92
N GLY A 86 6.14 2.89 1.29
CA GLY A 86 5.75 1.90 2.31
C GLY A 86 5.20 0.57 1.76
N THR A 87 4.95 0.44 0.45
CA THR A 87 4.32 -0.77 -0.16
C THR A 87 5.26 -1.57 -1.06
N ILE A 88 6.58 -1.32 -1.02
CA ILE A 88 7.57 -1.96 -1.90
C ILE A 88 8.86 -2.34 -1.17
N TYR A 89 9.64 -3.22 -1.80
CA TYR A 89 11.03 -3.50 -1.46
C TYR A 89 11.94 -2.55 -2.24
N PRO A 90 12.68 -1.61 -1.59
CA PRO A 90 13.37 -0.53 -2.28
C PRO A 90 14.76 -0.89 -2.84
N GLY A 91 15.29 -2.08 -2.53
CA GLY A 91 16.69 -2.46 -2.77
C GLY A 91 17.10 -2.46 -4.24
N LEU A 92 16.23 -2.91 -5.15
CA LEU A 92 16.46 -2.86 -6.60
C LEU A 92 16.64 -1.42 -7.10
N MET A 93 15.73 -0.53 -6.70
CA MET A 93 15.72 0.88 -7.11
C MET A 93 16.92 1.64 -6.54
N ILE A 94 17.21 1.46 -5.24
CA ILE A 94 18.39 2.06 -4.58
C ILE A 94 19.67 1.64 -5.29
N THR A 95 19.81 0.35 -5.64
CA THR A 95 21.01 -0.16 -6.32
C THR A 95 21.18 0.43 -7.71
N SER A 96 20.10 0.51 -8.50
CA SER A 96 20.14 1.12 -9.83
C SER A 96 20.47 2.63 -9.76
N ALA A 97 19.83 3.37 -8.84
CA ALA A 97 20.11 4.79 -8.62
C ALA A 97 21.54 5.03 -8.13
N ALA A 98 22.07 4.19 -7.23
CA ALA A 98 23.45 4.27 -6.77
C ALA A 98 24.46 4.05 -7.92
N ILE A 99 24.24 3.03 -8.76
CA ILE A 99 25.06 2.78 -9.96
C ILE A 99 24.98 3.99 -10.92
N TYR A 100 23.79 4.53 -11.15
CA TYR A 100 23.57 5.72 -11.98
C TYR A 100 24.33 6.94 -11.45
N HIS A 101 24.22 7.27 -10.16
CA HIS A 101 24.94 8.42 -9.57
C HIS A 101 26.46 8.23 -9.58
N VAL A 102 26.97 7.00 -9.38
CA VAL A 102 28.40 6.70 -9.48
C VAL A 102 28.91 6.87 -10.92
N LEU A 103 28.17 6.41 -11.93
CA LEU A 103 28.52 6.60 -13.35
C LEU A 103 28.53 8.09 -13.73
N HIS A 104 27.52 8.85 -13.31
CA HIS A 104 27.45 10.30 -13.56
C HIS A 104 28.54 11.08 -12.82
N PHE A 105 28.96 10.66 -11.61
CA PHE A 105 30.11 11.24 -10.92
C PHE A 105 31.41 11.11 -11.73
N PHE A 106 31.62 9.98 -12.40
CA PHE A 106 32.72 9.78 -13.35
C PHE A 106 32.47 10.37 -14.75
N HIS A 107 31.44 11.20 -14.92
CA HIS A 107 31.05 11.83 -16.20
C HIS A 107 30.69 10.82 -17.31
N ILE A 108 30.33 9.59 -16.94
CA ILE A 108 29.82 8.57 -17.86
C ILE A 108 28.30 8.71 -17.92
N THR A 109 27.82 9.68 -18.71
CA THR A 109 26.40 10.07 -18.79
C THR A 109 25.57 9.02 -19.53
N ILE A 110 25.08 8.02 -18.79
CA ILE A 110 24.19 6.96 -19.28
C ILE A 110 22.76 7.23 -18.77
N ASP A 111 21.76 7.05 -19.63
CA ASP A 111 20.34 7.14 -19.26
C ASP A 111 19.95 6.08 -18.22
N ILE A 112 19.11 6.46 -17.26
CA ILE A 112 18.61 5.54 -16.22
C ILE A 112 17.93 4.28 -16.80
N ARG A 113 17.28 4.38 -17.97
CA ARG A 113 16.71 3.23 -18.68
C ARG A 113 17.77 2.17 -19.01
N ASN A 114 18.93 2.59 -19.52
CA ASN A 114 19.98 1.67 -19.92
C ASN A 114 20.62 1.01 -18.68
N VAL A 115 20.76 1.75 -17.57
CA VAL A 115 21.19 1.18 -16.29
C VAL A 115 20.22 0.08 -15.82
N CYS A 116 18.91 0.33 -15.84
CA CYS A 116 17.90 -0.67 -15.50
C CYS A 116 17.93 -1.91 -16.42
N VAL A 117 18.04 -1.72 -17.75
CA VAL A 117 18.07 -2.82 -18.74
C VAL A 117 19.27 -3.76 -18.55
N PHE A 118 20.45 -3.23 -18.21
CA PHE A 118 21.69 -4.02 -18.07
C PHE A 118 22.03 -4.45 -16.63
N LEU A 119 21.20 -4.09 -15.64
CA LEU A 119 21.45 -4.44 -14.23
C LEU A 119 21.39 -5.95 -13.97
N ALA A 120 20.40 -6.67 -14.51
CA ALA A 120 20.28 -8.12 -14.30
C ALA A 120 21.46 -8.94 -14.89
N PRO A 121 21.93 -8.69 -16.13
CA PRO A 121 23.18 -9.26 -16.65
C PRO A 121 24.41 -8.98 -15.77
N LEU A 122 24.56 -7.76 -15.24
CA LEU A 122 25.67 -7.40 -14.35
C LEU A 122 25.64 -8.22 -13.04
N PHE A 123 24.48 -8.29 -12.39
CA PHE A 123 24.33 -9.09 -11.16
C PHE A 123 24.46 -10.59 -11.39
N SER A 124 24.10 -11.10 -12.56
CA SER A 124 24.36 -12.49 -12.93
C SER A 124 25.87 -12.81 -13.07
N SER A 125 26.65 -11.85 -13.55
CA SER A 125 28.12 -11.95 -13.56
C SER A 125 28.67 -12.05 -12.13
N PHE A 126 28.16 -11.25 -11.19
CA PHE A 126 28.52 -11.35 -9.77
C PHE A 126 28.02 -12.66 -9.10
N THR A 127 26.82 -13.14 -9.43
CA THR A 127 26.29 -14.45 -8.99
C THR A 127 27.23 -15.60 -9.34
N THR A 128 27.88 -15.54 -10.50
CA THR A 128 28.88 -16.53 -10.95
C THR A 128 30.08 -16.60 -10.00
N ILE A 129 30.59 -15.42 -9.58
CA ILE A 129 31.73 -15.30 -8.66
C ILE A 129 31.34 -15.74 -7.23
N VAL A 130 30.16 -15.36 -6.74
CA VAL A 130 29.67 -15.78 -5.41
C VAL A 130 29.48 -17.30 -5.35
N THR A 131 28.93 -17.90 -6.41
CA THR A 131 28.77 -19.37 -6.51
C THR A 131 30.11 -20.10 -6.43
N TYR A 132 31.16 -19.60 -7.11
CA TYR A 132 32.52 -20.13 -6.97
C TYR A 132 32.97 -20.15 -5.50
N HIS A 133 32.84 -19.03 -4.79
CA HIS A 133 33.28 -18.92 -3.40
C HIS A 133 32.48 -19.79 -2.44
N LEU A 134 31.15 -19.91 -2.64
CA LEU A 134 30.29 -20.79 -1.86
C LEU A 134 30.67 -22.26 -2.05
N THR A 135 30.79 -22.73 -3.29
CA THR A 135 31.14 -24.13 -3.57
C THR A 135 32.58 -24.48 -3.17
N LYS A 136 33.52 -23.53 -3.27
CA LYS A 136 34.89 -23.67 -2.76
C LYS A 136 34.91 -23.95 -1.25
N GLU A 137 33.96 -23.43 -0.47
CA GLU A 137 33.84 -23.77 0.95
C GLU A 137 33.27 -25.19 1.17
N LEU A 138 32.51 -25.77 0.24
CA LEU A 138 31.92 -27.11 0.42
C LEU A 138 32.90 -28.25 0.11
N LYS A 139 33.84 -28.04 -0.82
CA LYS A 139 34.80 -29.06 -1.27
C LYS A 139 36.14 -28.45 -1.70
N ASP A 140 36.35 -28.29 -3.00
CA ASP A 140 37.63 -27.91 -3.61
C ASP A 140 37.41 -26.81 -4.65
N ALA A 141 38.49 -26.15 -5.08
CA ALA A 141 38.40 -25.07 -6.05
C ALA A 141 37.93 -25.53 -7.45
N GLY A 142 38.16 -26.80 -7.83
CA GLY A 142 37.69 -27.36 -9.09
C GLY A 142 36.17 -27.51 -9.14
N ALA A 143 35.56 -28.01 -8.05
CA ALA A 143 34.09 -27.99 -7.90
C ALA A 143 33.53 -26.56 -7.99
N GLY A 144 34.22 -25.57 -7.40
CA GLY A 144 33.82 -24.17 -7.47
C GLY A 144 33.86 -23.59 -8.88
N LEU A 145 34.93 -23.84 -9.65
CA LEU A 145 35.03 -23.38 -11.04
C LEU A 145 33.94 -23.99 -11.91
N LEU A 146 33.62 -25.27 -11.70
CA LEU A 146 32.60 -25.96 -12.47
C LEU A 146 31.18 -25.49 -12.13
N ALA A 147 30.86 -25.28 -10.85
CA ALA A 147 29.58 -24.71 -10.43
C ALA A 147 29.37 -23.29 -10.97
N ALA A 148 30.44 -22.47 -11.01
CA ALA A 148 30.42 -21.15 -11.63
C ALA A 148 30.19 -21.21 -13.15
N ALA A 149 30.86 -22.12 -13.85
CA ALA A 149 30.60 -22.33 -15.28
C ALA A 149 29.15 -22.77 -15.54
N MET A 150 28.60 -23.70 -14.75
CA MET A 150 27.21 -24.15 -14.90
C MET A 150 26.20 -23.02 -14.65
N ILE A 151 26.32 -22.26 -13.56
CA ILE A 151 25.34 -21.19 -13.24
C ILE A 151 25.40 -20.01 -14.22
N SER A 152 26.53 -19.80 -14.91
CA SER A 152 26.65 -18.74 -15.93
C SER A 152 25.67 -18.94 -17.11
N VAL A 153 25.40 -20.20 -17.48
CA VAL A 153 24.57 -20.57 -18.64
C VAL A 153 23.22 -21.19 -18.26
N VAL A 154 22.91 -21.46 -16.98
CA VAL A 154 21.72 -22.24 -16.61
C VAL A 154 20.40 -21.55 -17.03
N PRO A 155 19.58 -22.17 -17.91
CA PRO A 155 18.37 -21.55 -18.44
C PRO A 155 17.35 -21.13 -17.38
N GLY A 156 17.14 -21.94 -16.35
CA GLY A 156 16.22 -21.63 -15.24
C GLY A 156 16.59 -20.38 -14.41
N TYR A 157 17.83 -19.88 -14.49
CA TYR A 157 18.21 -18.56 -13.94
C TYR A 157 18.18 -17.47 -15.00
N ILE A 158 18.53 -17.79 -16.26
CA ILE A 158 18.49 -16.84 -17.38
C ILE A 158 17.06 -16.32 -17.60
N SER A 159 16.04 -17.17 -17.50
CA SER A 159 14.64 -16.83 -17.75
C SER A 159 14.12 -15.58 -17.02
N ARG A 160 14.61 -15.30 -15.80
CA ARG A 160 14.30 -14.10 -14.98
C ARG A 160 15.49 -13.14 -14.79
N SER A 161 16.51 -13.25 -15.64
CA SER A 161 17.68 -12.36 -15.63
C SER A 161 18.15 -11.93 -17.03
N VAL A 162 17.30 -12.07 -18.05
CA VAL A 162 17.54 -11.56 -19.41
C VAL A 162 17.71 -10.03 -19.39
N ALA A 163 18.55 -9.47 -20.26
CA ALA A 163 18.64 -8.03 -20.44
C ALA A 163 17.26 -7.45 -20.83
N GLY A 164 16.85 -6.38 -20.14
CA GLY A 164 15.50 -5.80 -20.25
C GLY A 164 14.49 -6.28 -19.21
N SER A 165 14.71 -7.42 -18.54
CA SER A 165 13.89 -7.86 -17.41
C SER A 165 14.40 -7.22 -16.11
N TYR A 166 13.89 -6.02 -15.79
CA TYR A 166 14.24 -5.25 -14.59
C TYR A 166 13.32 -5.61 -13.40
N ASP A 167 13.35 -6.88 -12.99
CA ASP A 167 12.67 -7.36 -11.79
C ASP A 167 13.64 -7.67 -10.62
N ASN A 168 13.08 -7.70 -9.42
CA ASN A 168 13.74 -7.91 -8.14
C ASN A 168 14.49 -9.25 -8.07
N GLU A 169 14.05 -10.23 -8.85
CA GLU A 169 14.60 -11.59 -8.92
C GLU A 169 16.05 -11.62 -9.45
N GLY A 170 16.39 -10.73 -10.39
CA GLY A 170 17.74 -10.64 -10.96
C GLY A 170 18.82 -10.29 -9.93
N ILE A 171 18.46 -9.52 -8.90
CA ILE A 171 19.36 -9.15 -7.78
C ILE A 171 19.18 -10.06 -6.55
N ALA A 172 17.97 -10.61 -6.34
CA ALA A 172 17.67 -11.47 -5.20
C ALA A 172 18.55 -12.73 -5.13
N ILE A 173 18.81 -13.40 -6.26
CA ILE A 173 19.62 -14.62 -6.29
C ILE A 173 21.08 -14.36 -5.90
N PHE A 174 21.65 -13.21 -6.33
CA PHE A 174 22.95 -12.76 -5.86
C PHE A 174 22.97 -12.56 -4.34
N CYS A 175 21.98 -11.83 -3.79
CA CYS A 175 21.87 -11.54 -2.36
C CYS A 175 21.69 -12.79 -1.51
N MET A 176 20.87 -13.74 -1.99
CA MET A 176 20.64 -15.05 -1.36
C MET A 176 21.94 -15.86 -1.27
N LEU A 177 22.67 -16.00 -2.38
CA LEU A 177 23.92 -16.77 -2.42
C LEU A 177 25.03 -16.09 -1.61
N LEU A 178 25.09 -14.76 -1.60
CA LEU A 178 26.02 -14.00 -0.76
C LEU A 178 25.74 -14.26 0.72
N THR A 179 24.47 -14.25 1.12
CA THR A 179 24.06 -14.55 2.50
C THR A 179 24.39 -16.00 2.88
N TYR A 180 24.13 -16.98 2.00
CA TYR A 180 24.51 -18.38 2.24
C TYR A 180 26.02 -18.60 2.33
N TYR A 181 26.81 -17.90 1.51
CA TYR A 181 28.26 -17.91 1.61
C TYR A 181 28.73 -17.38 2.98
N MET A 182 28.23 -16.21 3.41
CA MET A 182 28.57 -15.62 4.71
C MET A 182 28.11 -16.49 5.88
N TRP A 183 26.93 -17.12 5.78
CA TRP A 183 26.42 -18.07 6.77
C TRP A 183 27.33 -19.31 6.92
N ILE A 184 27.68 -19.97 5.81
CA ILE A 184 28.59 -21.12 5.79
C ILE A 184 29.96 -20.73 6.38
N LYS A 185 30.45 -19.53 6.06
CA LYS A 185 31.71 -19.02 6.60
C LYS A 185 31.62 -18.77 8.12
N ALA A 186 30.53 -18.18 8.59
CA ALA A 186 30.27 -17.95 10.00
C ALA A 186 30.16 -19.26 10.80
N VAL A 187 29.46 -20.27 10.29
CA VAL A 187 29.34 -21.60 10.93
C VAL A 187 30.70 -22.30 11.04
N LYS A 188 31.51 -22.28 9.98
CA LYS A 188 32.85 -22.89 9.98
C LYS A 188 33.80 -22.21 10.97
N THR A 189 33.92 -20.89 10.88
CA THR A 189 34.90 -20.10 11.62
C THR A 189 34.45 -19.79 13.05
N GLY A 190 33.15 -19.70 13.30
CA GLY A 190 32.58 -19.36 14.62
C GLY A 190 32.82 -17.91 15.06
N SER A 191 33.02 -16.99 14.11
CA SER A 191 33.35 -15.58 14.40
C SER A 191 32.16 -14.64 14.22
N ILE A 192 32.01 -13.72 15.19
CA ILE A 192 31.02 -12.65 15.21
C ILE A 192 31.14 -11.76 13.96
N TYR A 193 32.34 -11.51 13.44
CA TYR A 193 32.55 -10.69 12.24
C TYR A 193 31.81 -11.27 11.02
N TRP A 194 32.00 -12.57 10.73
CA TRP A 194 31.32 -13.23 9.60
C TRP A 194 29.81 -13.32 9.82
N ALA A 195 29.36 -13.46 11.08
CA ALA A 195 27.94 -13.43 11.42
C ALA A 195 27.31 -12.04 11.24
N ALA A 196 28.01 -10.96 11.59
CA ALA A 196 27.57 -9.59 11.34
C ALA A 196 27.51 -9.27 9.83
N MET A 197 28.51 -9.69 9.06
CA MET A 197 28.48 -9.59 7.60
C MET A 197 27.34 -10.42 6.97
N CYS A 198 27.02 -11.59 7.54
CA CYS A 198 25.85 -12.37 7.16
C CYS A 198 24.53 -11.64 7.47
N ALA A 199 24.44 -10.94 8.61
CA ALA A 199 23.25 -10.14 8.95
C ALA A 199 23.07 -8.91 8.03
N LEU A 200 24.16 -8.27 7.60
CA LEU A 200 24.13 -7.19 6.61
C LEU A 200 23.74 -7.69 5.20
N ALA A 201 24.26 -8.85 4.78
CA ALA A 201 23.85 -9.49 3.54
C ALA A 201 22.36 -9.90 3.56
N TYR A 202 21.89 -10.41 4.71
CA TYR A 202 20.47 -10.70 4.94
C TYR A 202 19.61 -9.43 4.91
N PHE A 203 20.03 -8.32 5.54
CA PHE A 203 19.31 -7.04 5.44
C PHE A 203 19.18 -6.56 3.99
N TYR A 204 20.25 -6.65 3.20
CA TYR A 204 20.21 -6.30 1.79
C TYR A 204 19.26 -7.21 1.00
N MET A 205 19.23 -8.52 1.31
CA MET A 205 18.26 -9.47 0.77
C MET A 205 16.82 -9.10 1.13
N VAL A 206 16.52 -8.80 2.40
CA VAL A 206 15.19 -8.33 2.86
C VAL A 206 14.77 -7.05 2.14
N SER A 207 15.69 -6.12 1.92
CA SER A 207 15.42 -4.88 1.19
C SER A 207 15.13 -5.10 -0.30
N SER A 208 15.56 -6.23 -0.87
CA SER A 208 15.51 -6.51 -2.31
C SER A 208 14.34 -7.42 -2.72
N TRP A 209 14.00 -8.46 -1.95
CA TRP A 209 12.98 -9.43 -2.35
C TRP A 209 12.28 -10.14 -1.19
N GLY A 210 10.98 -10.36 -1.34
CA GLY A 210 10.12 -11.02 -0.33
C GLY A 210 10.49 -12.48 0.00
N GLY A 211 11.34 -13.13 -0.80
CA GLY A 211 11.87 -14.46 -0.48
C GLY A 211 12.87 -14.50 0.68
N TYR A 212 13.12 -13.38 1.38
CA TYR A 212 13.83 -13.41 2.66
C TYR A 212 13.19 -14.35 3.70
N VAL A 213 11.87 -14.58 3.60
CA VAL A 213 11.11 -15.54 4.43
C VAL A 213 11.59 -16.98 4.23
N PHE A 214 12.03 -17.36 3.02
CA PHE A 214 12.64 -18.67 2.76
C PHE A 214 13.99 -18.81 3.49
N LEU A 215 14.80 -17.75 3.42
CA LEU A 215 16.14 -17.69 4.02
C LEU A 215 16.08 -17.79 5.56
N ILE A 216 15.20 -16.99 6.19
CA ILE A 216 15.04 -16.95 7.65
C ILE A 216 14.36 -18.20 8.22
N ASN A 217 13.75 -19.06 7.39
CA ASN A 217 13.28 -20.39 7.82
C ASN A 217 14.31 -21.49 7.60
N LEU A 218 15.12 -21.41 6.53
CA LEU A 218 16.15 -22.40 6.22
C LEU A 218 17.34 -22.37 7.20
N ILE A 219 17.78 -21.19 7.65
CA ILE A 219 18.88 -21.07 8.63
C ILE A 219 18.52 -21.70 10.00
N PRO A 220 17.37 -21.40 10.63
CA PRO A 220 16.93 -22.07 11.85
C PRO A 220 16.73 -23.58 11.67
N LEU A 221 16.15 -24.02 10.55
CA LEU A 221 15.97 -25.45 10.28
C LEU A 221 17.33 -26.17 10.24
N HIS A 222 18.34 -25.57 9.63
CA HIS A 222 19.72 -26.09 9.66
C HIS A 222 20.32 -26.16 11.07
N VAL A 223 20.12 -25.14 11.91
CA VAL A 223 20.57 -25.16 13.32
C VAL A 223 19.83 -26.23 14.13
N LEU A 224 18.53 -26.41 13.90
CA LEU A 224 17.72 -27.46 14.53
C LEU A 224 18.23 -28.87 14.14
N VAL A 225 18.53 -29.11 12.86
CA VAL A 225 19.11 -30.39 12.42
C VAL A 225 20.53 -30.61 12.95
N LEU A 226 21.33 -29.54 13.13
CA LEU A 226 22.62 -29.64 13.83
C LEU A 226 22.48 -30.01 15.32
N MET A 227 21.40 -29.60 16.00
CA MET A 227 21.07 -30.08 17.34
C MET A 227 20.66 -31.55 17.33
N LEU A 228 19.72 -31.94 16.45
CA LEU A 228 19.21 -33.31 16.35
C LEU A 228 20.29 -34.33 15.98
N THR A 229 21.29 -33.92 15.19
CA THR A 229 22.45 -34.75 14.84
C THR A 229 23.56 -34.76 15.90
N GLY A 230 23.37 -34.09 17.05
CA GLY A 230 24.35 -34.02 18.12
C GLY A 230 25.62 -33.22 17.80
N ARG A 231 25.61 -32.43 16.72
CA ARG A 231 26.76 -31.62 16.24
C ARG A 231 26.74 -30.17 16.70
N PHE A 232 25.88 -29.84 17.67
CA PHE A 232 25.81 -28.49 18.22
C PHE A 232 27.12 -28.09 18.89
N SER A 233 27.54 -26.84 18.70
CA SER A 233 28.84 -26.33 19.14
C SER A 233 28.76 -24.82 19.39
N HIS A 234 29.61 -24.29 20.26
CA HIS A 234 29.69 -22.84 20.54
C HIS A 234 29.87 -22.00 19.26
N ARG A 235 30.55 -22.52 18.23
CA ARG A 235 30.67 -21.84 16.93
C ARG A 235 29.32 -21.58 16.26
N ILE A 236 28.42 -22.57 16.31
CA ILE A 236 27.06 -22.50 15.75
C ILE A 236 26.21 -21.56 16.60
N TYR A 237 26.31 -21.66 17.94
CA TYR A 237 25.61 -20.76 18.87
C TYR A 237 25.96 -19.29 18.62
N VAL A 238 27.26 -18.95 18.56
CA VAL A 238 27.74 -17.58 18.32
C VAL A 238 27.30 -17.07 16.95
N ALA A 239 27.43 -17.89 15.90
CA ALA A 239 27.01 -17.52 14.55
C ALA A 239 25.49 -17.26 14.48
N TYR A 240 24.68 -18.20 14.95
CA TYR A 240 23.22 -18.12 14.86
C TYR A 240 22.64 -16.99 15.71
N CYS A 241 23.04 -16.86 16.97
CA CYS A 241 22.50 -15.82 17.84
C CYS A 241 22.83 -14.41 17.34
N THR A 242 24.04 -14.21 16.79
CA THR A 242 24.45 -12.94 16.20
C THR A 242 23.63 -12.63 14.94
N VAL A 243 23.50 -13.59 14.01
CA VAL A 243 22.68 -13.40 12.79
C VAL A 243 21.22 -13.14 13.13
N TYR A 244 20.65 -13.87 14.09
CA TYR A 244 19.25 -13.69 14.50
C TYR A 244 18.99 -12.30 15.08
N CYS A 245 19.80 -11.86 16.06
CA CYS A 245 19.60 -10.57 16.71
C CYS A 245 19.80 -9.40 15.75
N LEU A 246 20.91 -9.35 15.02
CA LEU A 246 21.17 -8.25 14.07
C LEU A 246 20.21 -8.31 12.88
N GLY A 247 20.00 -9.49 12.30
CA GLY A 247 19.15 -9.67 11.13
C GLY A 247 17.69 -9.29 11.40
N THR A 248 17.16 -9.61 12.58
CA THR A 248 15.78 -9.25 12.97
C THR A 248 15.62 -7.75 13.21
N ILE A 249 16.60 -7.11 13.87
CA ILE A 249 16.55 -5.64 14.09
C ILE A 249 16.67 -4.89 12.75
N LEU A 250 17.54 -5.35 11.84
CA LEU A 250 17.72 -4.75 10.54
C LEU A 250 16.51 -4.98 9.62
N SER A 251 15.89 -6.17 9.61
CA SER A 251 14.72 -6.43 8.77
C SER A 251 13.51 -5.56 9.16
N MET A 252 13.34 -5.24 10.45
CA MET A 252 12.30 -4.32 10.94
C MET A 252 12.42 -2.89 10.40
N GLN A 253 13.61 -2.46 9.94
CA GLN A 253 13.84 -1.11 9.42
C GLN A 253 13.26 -0.90 8.02
N ILE A 254 12.94 -1.97 7.29
CA ILE A 254 12.28 -1.88 5.99
C ILE A 254 10.79 -1.61 6.20
N SER A 255 10.32 -0.44 5.77
CA SER A 255 8.96 0.07 5.99
C SER A 255 7.83 -0.90 5.58
N PHE A 256 8.06 -1.71 4.53
CA PHE A 256 7.13 -2.76 4.08
C PHE A 256 7.01 -3.94 5.08
N VAL A 257 8.11 -4.27 5.75
CA VAL A 257 8.23 -5.41 6.66
C VAL A 257 7.79 -5.00 8.07
N GLY A 258 8.27 -3.86 8.57
CA GLY A 258 7.90 -3.31 9.88
C GLY A 258 7.99 -4.36 10.99
N PHE A 259 6.89 -4.60 11.69
CA PHE A 259 6.82 -5.56 12.81
C PHE A 259 6.46 -7.00 12.42
N GLN A 260 6.38 -7.35 11.12
CA GLN A 260 6.14 -8.72 10.67
C GLN A 260 7.10 -9.77 11.29
N PRO A 261 8.42 -9.52 11.49
CA PRO A 261 9.34 -10.51 12.04
C PRO A 261 9.03 -10.98 13.47
N VAL A 262 8.20 -10.24 14.23
CA VAL A 262 7.78 -10.59 15.59
C VAL A 262 6.29 -10.92 15.73
N LEU A 263 5.45 -10.56 14.74
CA LEU A 263 4.00 -10.78 14.76
C LEU A 263 3.52 -11.88 13.80
N SER A 264 4.23 -12.15 12.70
CA SER A 264 3.85 -13.17 11.71
C SER A 264 4.32 -14.56 12.14
N SER A 265 3.44 -15.56 11.97
CA SER A 265 3.77 -16.98 12.19
C SER A 265 4.97 -17.45 11.36
N GLU A 266 5.19 -16.85 10.18
CA GLU A 266 6.26 -17.18 9.22
C GLU A 266 7.68 -17.00 9.79
N HIS A 267 7.83 -16.21 10.84
CA HIS A 267 9.13 -15.93 11.50
C HIS A 267 9.30 -16.68 12.83
N MET A 268 8.25 -17.35 13.33
CA MET A 268 8.26 -18.00 14.64
C MET A 268 9.22 -19.19 14.72
N ALA A 269 9.57 -19.82 13.59
CA ALA A 269 10.60 -20.86 13.57
C ALA A 269 11.98 -20.32 14.00
N ALA A 270 12.34 -19.10 13.57
CA ALA A 270 13.60 -18.46 13.95
C ALA A 270 13.62 -18.10 15.45
N LEU A 271 12.53 -17.53 15.96
CA LEU A 271 12.36 -17.22 17.39
C LEU A 271 12.38 -18.50 18.26
N GLY A 272 11.70 -19.56 17.82
CA GLY A 272 11.64 -20.84 18.51
C GLY A 272 13.01 -21.54 18.59
N VAL A 273 13.73 -21.63 17.48
CA VAL A 273 15.11 -22.18 17.47
C VAL A 273 16.07 -21.29 18.24
N PHE A 274 15.89 -19.96 18.26
CA PHE A 274 16.68 -19.05 19.11
C PHE A 274 16.45 -19.35 20.60
N GLY A 275 15.19 -19.48 21.04
CA GLY A 275 14.89 -19.90 22.41
C GLY A 275 15.50 -21.27 22.75
N LEU A 276 15.39 -22.24 21.84
CA LEU A 276 15.97 -23.57 22.00
C LEU A 276 17.52 -23.54 22.07
N CYS A 277 18.18 -22.66 21.29
CA CYS A 277 19.63 -22.45 21.37
C CYS A 277 20.07 -21.97 22.76
N GLN A 278 19.33 -21.04 23.37
CA GLN A 278 19.65 -20.54 24.70
C GLN A 278 19.49 -21.64 25.76
N ILE A 279 18.38 -22.38 25.71
CA ILE A 279 18.11 -23.50 26.63
C ILE A 279 19.18 -24.58 26.47
N HIS A 280 19.49 -25.01 25.24
CA HIS A 280 20.48 -26.06 24.98
C HIS A 280 21.88 -25.65 25.46
N ALA A 281 22.33 -24.43 25.16
CA ALA A 281 23.64 -23.94 25.60
C ALA A 281 23.73 -23.81 27.13
N PHE A 282 22.66 -23.34 27.80
CA PHE A 282 22.61 -23.25 29.26
C PHE A 282 22.60 -24.63 29.93
N VAL A 283 21.83 -25.58 29.40
CA VAL A 283 21.79 -26.97 29.88
C VAL A 283 23.16 -27.64 29.77
N ASP A 284 23.86 -27.46 28.64
CA ASP A 284 25.18 -28.07 28.44
C ASP A 284 26.26 -27.44 29.35
N TYR A 285 26.17 -26.12 29.59
CA TYR A 285 26.96 -25.45 30.61
C TYR A 285 26.69 -26.01 32.02
N LEU A 286 25.42 -26.18 32.41
CA LEU A 286 25.05 -26.76 33.71
C LEU A 286 25.53 -28.20 33.85
N ARG A 287 25.44 -29.02 32.79
CA ARG A 287 25.96 -30.39 32.74
C ARG A 287 27.46 -30.45 33.04
N SER A 288 28.23 -29.45 32.60
CA SER A 288 29.68 -29.36 32.89
C SER A 288 30.02 -28.97 34.33
N LYS A 289 29.05 -28.49 35.12
CA LYS A 289 29.25 -27.94 36.47
C LYS A 289 28.62 -28.75 37.60
N LEU A 290 27.74 -29.71 37.28
CA LEU A 290 26.98 -30.49 38.26
C LEU A 290 27.27 -31.98 38.14
N ASN A 291 27.16 -32.70 39.26
CA ASN A 291 27.27 -34.15 39.27
C ASN A 291 26.09 -34.80 38.51
N PRO A 292 26.28 -35.90 37.76
CA PRO A 292 25.24 -36.47 36.88
C PRO A 292 23.89 -36.72 37.55
N GLN A 293 23.88 -37.23 38.79
CA GLN A 293 22.66 -37.51 39.56
C GLN A 293 21.90 -36.23 39.96
N GLN A 294 22.61 -35.17 40.33
CA GLN A 294 22.00 -33.86 40.64
C GLN A 294 21.50 -33.18 39.36
N PHE A 295 22.25 -33.31 38.27
CA PHE A 295 21.86 -32.82 36.95
C PHE A 295 20.57 -33.49 36.46
N GLU A 296 20.42 -34.82 36.59
CA GLU A 296 19.22 -35.52 36.12
C GLU A 296 17.95 -35.05 36.84
N ILE A 297 18.00 -34.90 38.17
CA ILE A 297 16.89 -34.39 38.98
C ILE A 297 16.54 -32.95 38.56
N LEU A 298 17.54 -32.06 38.49
CA LEU A 298 17.35 -30.66 38.11
C LEU A 298 16.81 -30.52 36.68
N PHE A 299 17.36 -31.29 35.73
CA PHE A 299 16.99 -31.28 34.32
C PHE A 299 15.53 -31.73 34.12
N ARG A 300 15.10 -32.77 34.83
CA ARG A 300 13.71 -33.27 34.77
C ARG A 300 12.73 -32.25 35.36
N SER A 301 13.10 -31.57 36.46
CA SER A 301 12.31 -30.48 37.05
C SER A 301 12.23 -29.24 36.14
N VAL A 302 13.35 -28.81 35.55
CA VAL A 302 13.42 -27.63 34.67
C VAL A 302 12.68 -27.89 33.35
N ILE A 303 12.80 -29.07 32.74
CA ILE A 303 12.03 -29.39 31.52
C ILE A 303 10.53 -29.45 31.82
N SER A 304 10.11 -30.01 32.96
CA SER A 304 8.69 -30.02 33.35
C SER A 304 8.15 -28.59 33.48
N LEU A 305 8.89 -27.72 34.17
CA LEU A 305 8.52 -26.31 34.36
C LEU A 305 8.50 -25.53 33.04
N VAL A 306 9.56 -25.63 32.23
CA VAL A 306 9.66 -24.93 30.93
C VAL A 306 8.63 -25.45 29.94
N GLY A 307 8.36 -26.76 29.93
CA GLY A 307 7.30 -27.37 29.13
C GLY A 307 5.92 -26.86 29.52
N PHE A 308 5.61 -26.79 30.82
CA PHE A 308 4.36 -26.21 31.32
C PHE A 308 4.21 -24.72 30.96
N VAL A 309 5.29 -23.93 31.10
CA VAL A 309 5.31 -22.50 30.74
C VAL A 309 5.15 -22.29 29.24
N LEU A 310 5.84 -23.06 28.39
CA LEU A 310 5.68 -22.97 26.94
C LEU A 310 4.30 -23.43 26.47
N LEU A 311 3.72 -24.45 27.09
CA LEU A 311 2.39 -24.96 26.75
C LEU A 311 1.28 -23.99 27.18
N THR A 312 1.42 -23.36 28.35
CA THR A 312 0.50 -22.28 28.79
C THR A 312 0.64 -21.00 27.96
N ILE A 313 1.87 -20.57 27.65
CA ILE A 313 2.10 -19.41 26.76
C ILE A 313 1.57 -19.71 25.34
N GLY A 314 1.83 -20.90 24.80
CA GLY A 314 1.33 -21.34 23.50
C GLY A 314 -0.20 -21.35 23.44
N ALA A 315 -0.85 -21.94 24.45
CA ALA A 315 -2.31 -21.93 24.57
C ALA A 315 -2.88 -20.51 24.66
N VAL A 316 -2.28 -19.63 25.48
CA VAL A 316 -2.71 -18.22 25.61
C VAL A 316 -2.51 -17.44 24.30
N LEU A 317 -1.40 -17.63 23.60
CA LEU A 317 -1.14 -16.96 22.32
C LEU A 317 -2.11 -17.43 21.21
N MET A 318 -2.41 -18.74 21.18
CA MET A 318 -3.38 -19.32 20.25
C MET A 318 -4.82 -18.87 20.55
N LEU A 319 -5.22 -18.85 21.82
CA LEU A 319 -6.56 -18.40 22.25
C LEU A 319 -6.77 -16.89 22.12
N THR A 320 -5.72 -16.08 22.23
CA THR A 320 -5.84 -14.61 22.14
C THR A 320 -5.74 -14.04 20.73
N GLY A 321 -5.43 -14.86 19.71
CA GLY A 321 -5.36 -14.44 18.30
C GLY A 321 -4.34 -13.32 18.01
N LYS A 322 -3.37 -13.10 18.91
CA LYS A 322 -2.41 -11.97 18.83
C LYS A 322 -1.27 -12.20 17.83
N ILE A 323 -0.99 -13.45 17.47
CA ILE A 323 -0.06 -13.80 16.40
C ILE A 323 -0.87 -13.89 15.11
N SER A 324 -0.43 -13.21 14.06
CA SER A 324 -1.08 -13.29 12.75
C SER A 324 -0.87 -14.69 12.16
N PRO A 325 -1.93 -15.33 11.62
CA PRO A 325 -1.80 -16.61 10.93
C PRO A 325 -0.98 -16.47 9.65
N TRP A 326 -0.57 -17.60 9.07
CA TRP A 326 0.13 -17.68 7.79
C TRP A 326 -0.60 -16.86 6.72
N THR A 327 0.13 -16.05 5.95
CA THR A 327 -0.49 -15.35 4.83
C THR A 327 -0.86 -16.32 3.72
N GLY A 328 -1.97 -16.05 3.00
CA GLY A 328 -2.53 -16.99 2.02
C GLY A 328 -1.56 -17.44 0.93
N ARG A 329 -0.60 -16.59 0.53
CA ARG A 329 0.44 -16.90 -0.47
C ARG A 329 1.48 -17.90 0.03
N PHE A 330 1.93 -17.78 1.28
CA PHE A 330 2.85 -18.77 1.87
C PHE A 330 2.10 -20.05 2.28
N TYR A 331 0.86 -19.92 2.76
CA TYR A 331 0.01 -21.08 3.04
C TYR A 331 -0.24 -21.94 1.80
N SER A 332 -0.47 -21.33 0.63
CA SER A 332 -0.63 -22.07 -0.64
C SER A 332 0.61 -22.84 -1.12
N LEU A 333 1.79 -22.59 -0.54
CA LEU A 333 3.00 -23.38 -0.80
C LEU A 333 3.11 -24.61 0.11
N LEU A 334 2.33 -24.65 1.20
CA LEU A 334 2.22 -25.79 2.12
C LEU A 334 0.98 -26.65 1.78
N ASP A 335 -0.14 -26.00 1.43
CA ASP A 335 -1.34 -26.61 0.89
C ASP A 335 -1.63 -26.06 -0.53
N PRO A 336 -1.19 -26.77 -1.59
CA PRO A 336 -1.42 -26.34 -2.98
C PRO A 336 -2.89 -26.30 -3.40
N SER A 337 -3.81 -26.89 -2.62
CA SER A 337 -5.24 -26.90 -2.91
C SER A 337 -5.93 -25.60 -2.51
N TYR A 338 -5.41 -24.91 -1.48
CA TYR A 338 -6.07 -23.78 -0.84
C TYR A 338 -6.31 -22.60 -1.80
N ALA A 339 -5.28 -22.19 -2.56
CA ALA A 339 -5.40 -21.07 -3.49
C ALA A 339 -6.44 -21.34 -4.58
N LYS A 340 -6.40 -22.53 -5.19
CA LYS A 340 -7.33 -22.93 -6.25
C LYS A 340 -8.79 -22.92 -5.80
N ASN A 341 -9.05 -23.35 -4.56
CA ASN A 341 -10.41 -23.53 -4.06
C ASN A 341 -11.00 -22.25 -3.43
N ASN A 342 -10.17 -21.42 -2.76
CA ASN A 342 -10.64 -20.32 -1.92
C ASN A 342 -10.26 -18.92 -2.40
N ILE A 343 -9.18 -18.76 -3.19
CA ILE A 343 -8.66 -17.44 -3.58
C ILE A 343 -8.35 -17.42 -5.09
N PRO A 344 -9.36 -17.19 -5.95
CA PRO A 344 -9.22 -17.33 -7.41
C PRO A 344 -8.16 -16.40 -8.02
N ILE A 345 -7.87 -15.26 -7.39
CA ILE A 345 -6.85 -14.31 -7.86
C ILE A 345 -5.41 -14.82 -7.70
N ILE A 346 -5.12 -15.67 -6.71
CA ILE A 346 -3.79 -16.30 -6.58
C ILE A 346 -3.64 -17.41 -7.63
N ALA A 347 -4.72 -18.17 -7.85
CA ALA A 347 -4.75 -19.28 -8.80
C ALA A 347 -4.84 -18.86 -10.28
N SER A 348 -5.19 -17.60 -10.58
CA SER A 348 -5.29 -17.09 -11.96
C SER A 348 -3.94 -16.81 -12.61
N VAL A 349 -2.89 -16.57 -11.82
CA VAL A 349 -1.53 -16.34 -12.33
C VAL A 349 -0.91 -17.65 -12.79
N SER A 350 -0.48 -17.74 -14.05
CA SER A 350 0.15 -18.94 -14.63
C SER A 350 1.37 -19.43 -13.84
N GLU A 351 2.13 -18.51 -13.25
CA GLU A 351 3.33 -18.79 -12.45
C GLU A 351 3.07 -19.54 -11.14
N HIS A 352 1.82 -19.51 -10.64
CA HIS A 352 1.37 -20.20 -9.43
C HIS A 352 1.02 -21.69 -9.68
N GLN A 353 1.12 -22.18 -10.92
CA GLN A 353 0.85 -23.58 -11.23
C GLN A 353 2.03 -24.51 -10.85
N PRO A 354 1.76 -25.82 -10.63
CA PRO A 354 2.82 -26.82 -10.40
C PRO A 354 3.68 -27.08 -11.64
N THR A 355 4.96 -27.44 -11.42
CA THR A 355 5.89 -27.80 -12.50
C THR A 355 5.68 -29.22 -13.02
N THR A 356 5.74 -29.41 -14.34
CA THR A 356 5.88 -30.73 -14.97
C THR A 356 7.35 -31.16 -15.06
N TRP A 357 7.60 -32.47 -15.19
CA TRP A 357 8.95 -33.02 -15.41
C TRP A 357 9.61 -32.48 -16.70
N SER A 358 8.81 -32.15 -17.73
CA SER A 358 9.32 -31.57 -18.97
C SER A 358 9.96 -30.20 -18.74
N SER A 359 9.39 -29.38 -17.85
CA SER A 359 9.97 -28.08 -17.47
C SER A 359 11.28 -28.25 -16.70
N TYR A 360 11.38 -29.24 -15.78
CA TYR A 360 12.65 -29.57 -15.13
C TYR A 360 13.75 -29.93 -16.10
N TYR A 361 13.44 -30.76 -17.11
CA TYR A 361 14.42 -31.14 -18.11
C TYR A 361 14.80 -29.97 -19.02
N PHE A 362 13.83 -29.14 -19.42
CA PHE A 362 14.04 -27.97 -20.26
C PHE A 362 14.98 -26.94 -19.61
N ASP A 363 14.77 -26.65 -18.33
CA ASP A 363 15.48 -25.60 -17.60
C ASP A 363 16.88 -26.01 -17.09
N LEU A 364 17.12 -27.31 -16.89
CA LEU A 364 18.30 -27.84 -16.18
C LEU A 364 19.09 -28.93 -16.92
N GLN A 365 18.47 -29.66 -17.85
CA GLN A 365 19.07 -30.69 -18.71
C GLN A 365 20.05 -31.64 -17.99
N LEU A 366 21.37 -31.44 -18.06
CA LEU A 366 22.36 -32.29 -17.39
C LEU A 366 22.26 -32.27 -15.85
N LEU A 367 21.86 -31.14 -15.26
CA LEU A 367 21.91 -30.93 -13.81
C LEU A 367 20.95 -31.85 -13.06
N VAL A 368 19.81 -32.22 -13.64
CA VAL A 368 18.83 -33.12 -12.99
C VAL A 368 19.39 -34.51 -12.73
N PHE A 369 20.28 -35.01 -13.60
CA PHE A 369 20.95 -36.31 -13.44
C PHE A 369 22.13 -36.24 -12.46
N MET A 370 22.81 -35.09 -12.39
CA MET A 370 24.00 -34.92 -11.54
C MET A 370 23.67 -34.49 -10.11
N PHE A 371 22.47 -33.94 -9.85
CA PHE A 371 22.04 -33.54 -8.52
C PHE A 371 22.00 -34.70 -7.51
N PRO A 372 21.42 -35.89 -7.80
CA PRO A 372 21.48 -37.03 -6.88
C PRO A 372 22.91 -37.49 -6.56
N VAL A 373 23.83 -37.42 -7.54
CA VAL A 373 25.25 -37.76 -7.36
C VAL A 373 25.93 -36.77 -6.41
N GLY A 374 25.65 -35.47 -6.57
CA GLY A 374 26.12 -34.42 -5.64
C GLY A 374 25.56 -34.59 -4.23
N LEU A 375 24.27 -34.93 -4.11
CA LEU A 375 23.61 -35.17 -2.83
C LEU A 375 24.20 -36.40 -2.12
N TYR A 376 24.38 -37.51 -2.83
CA TYR A 376 25.04 -38.72 -2.34
C TYR A 376 26.46 -38.43 -1.81
N TYR A 377 27.25 -37.64 -2.53
CA TYR A 377 28.59 -37.25 -2.07
C TYR A 377 28.55 -36.42 -0.77
N CYS A 378 27.56 -35.53 -0.63
CA CYS A 378 27.37 -34.74 0.58
C CYS A 378 26.94 -35.61 1.78
N PHE A 379 26.09 -36.61 1.56
CA PHE A 379 25.72 -37.61 2.58
C PHE A 379 26.87 -38.56 2.95
N SER A 380 27.69 -38.97 1.98
CA SER A 380 28.85 -39.84 2.23
C SER A 380 29.89 -39.20 3.16
N ASN A 381 30.04 -37.87 3.10
CA ASN A 381 31.03 -37.13 3.90
C ASN A 381 30.38 -35.95 4.65
N LEU A 382 29.55 -36.25 5.66
CA LEU A 382 28.80 -35.25 6.43
C LEU A 382 29.70 -34.26 7.19
N SER A 383 29.54 -32.98 6.87
CA SER A 383 30.16 -31.82 7.53
C SER A 383 29.07 -30.79 7.82
N ASP A 384 29.24 -29.94 8.84
CA ASP A 384 28.26 -28.96 9.29
C ASP A 384 27.75 -28.08 8.12
N ALA A 385 28.66 -27.62 7.25
CA ALA A 385 28.30 -26.87 6.03
C ALA A 385 27.61 -27.70 4.92
N ARG A 386 27.78 -29.03 4.92
CA ARG A 386 27.12 -29.93 3.95
C ARG A 386 25.72 -30.33 4.39
N ILE A 387 25.44 -30.36 5.69
CA ILE A 387 24.06 -30.50 6.20
C ILE A 387 23.21 -29.33 5.69
N PHE A 388 23.76 -28.09 5.70
CA PHE A 388 23.12 -26.93 5.09
C PHE A 388 22.78 -27.11 3.60
N ILE A 389 23.73 -27.54 2.75
CA ILE A 389 23.48 -27.65 1.31
C ILE A 389 22.50 -28.79 0.95
N ILE A 390 22.52 -29.89 1.71
CA ILE A 390 21.53 -30.98 1.57
C ILE A 390 20.13 -30.44 1.84
N MET A 391 19.96 -29.70 2.94
CA MET A 391 18.67 -29.15 3.34
C MET A 391 18.16 -28.10 2.36
N TYR A 392 19.03 -27.19 1.91
CA TYR A 392 18.69 -26.26 0.82
C TYR A 392 18.22 -27.04 -0.42
N GLY A 393 18.94 -28.08 -0.83
CA GLY A 393 18.58 -28.93 -1.98
C GLY A 393 17.20 -29.55 -1.85
N VAL A 394 16.94 -30.25 -0.73
CA VAL A 394 15.65 -30.94 -0.50
C VAL A 394 14.48 -29.96 -0.38
N THR A 395 14.62 -28.91 0.43
CA THR A 395 13.55 -27.93 0.64
C THR A 395 13.26 -27.13 -0.64
N SER A 396 14.30 -26.74 -1.39
CA SER A 396 14.10 -26.01 -2.65
C SER A 396 13.45 -26.87 -3.74
N MET A 397 13.78 -28.17 -3.80
CA MET A 397 13.19 -29.12 -4.75
C MET A 397 11.70 -29.38 -4.48
N TYR A 398 11.29 -29.40 -3.21
CA TYR A 398 9.87 -29.45 -2.86
C TYR A 398 9.12 -28.19 -3.33
N PHE A 399 9.65 -27.01 -3.02
CA PHE A 399 8.98 -25.75 -3.38
C PHE A 399 8.90 -25.50 -4.88
N SER A 400 9.93 -25.87 -5.66
CA SER A 400 9.86 -25.82 -7.12
C SER A 400 8.81 -26.78 -7.67
N ALA A 401 8.59 -27.94 -7.04
CA ALA A 401 7.57 -28.90 -7.49
C ALA A 401 6.14 -28.36 -7.34
N VAL A 402 5.91 -27.56 -6.29
CA VAL A 402 4.62 -26.92 -6.00
C VAL A 402 4.36 -25.70 -6.90
N MET A 403 5.38 -24.92 -7.25
CA MET A 403 5.21 -23.64 -7.98
C MET A 403 6.32 -23.38 -9.00
N VAL A 404 5.95 -23.16 -10.28
CA VAL A 404 6.87 -22.87 -11.40
C VAL A 404 7.84 -21.73 -11.10
N ARG A 405 7.39 -20.61 -10.52
CA ARG A 405 8.27 -19.46 -10.19
C ARG A 405 9.41 -19.82 -9.24
N LEU A 406 9.23 -20.84 -8.38
CA LEU A 406 10.24 -21.26 -7.40
C LEU A 406 11.31 -22.18 -8.00
N MET A 407 11.22 -22.52 -9.29
CA MET A 407 12.33 -23.09 -10.06
C MET A 407 13.59 -22.21 -10.02
N LEU A 408 13.42 -20.89 -9.94
CA LEU A 408 14.50 -19.91 -9.83
C LEU A 408 15.40 -20.13 -8.60
N VAL A 409 14.81 -20.48 -7.44
CA VAL A 409 15.59 -20.74 -6.21
C VAL A 409 16.23 -22.12 -6.19
N LEU A 410 15.76 -23.06 -7.02
CA LEU A 410 16.36 -24.38 -7.21
C LEU A 410 17.61 -24.33 -8.09
N ALA A 411 17.62 -23.53 -9.16
CA ALA A 411 18.73 -23.51 -10.13
C ALA A 411 20.13 -23.35 -9.50
N PRO A 412 20.38 -22.49 -8.50
CA PRO A 412 21.69 -22.36 -7.87
C PRO A 412 22.13 -23.63 -7.11
N VAL A 413 21.25 -24.26 -6.33
CA VAL A 413 21.62 -25.46 -5.55
C VAL A 413 21.85 -26.67 -6.45
N MET A 414 21.13 -26.76 -7.57
CA MET A 414 21.40 -27.72 -8.65
C MET A 414 22.80 -27.50 -9.21
N CYS A 415 23.17 -26.26 -9.59
CA CYS A 415 24.52 -25.96 -10.09
C CYS A 415 25.64 -26.33 -9.09
N ILE A 416 25.43 -26.02 -7.80
CA ILE A 416 26.41 -26.32 -6.74
C ILE A 416 26.61 -27.84 -6.57
N LEU A 417 25.52 -28.61 -6.47
CA LEU A 417 25.58 -30.06 -6.24
C LEU A 417 26.01 -30.82 -7.50
N SER A 418 25.53 -30.45 -8.69
CA SER A 418 26.00 -31.00 -9.96
C SER A 418 27.49 -30.69 -10.18
N GLY A 419 27.95 -29.48 -9.84
CA GLY A 419 29.36 -29.11 -9.88
C GLY A 419 30.23 -29.95 -8.94
N ILE A 420 29.75 -30.26 -7.72
CA ILE A 420 30.40 -31.17 -6.77
C ILE A 420 30.45 -32.61 -7.30
N GLY A 421 29.33 -33.11 -7.84
CA GLY A 421 29.21 -34.46 -8.40
C GLY A 421 30.13 -34.68 -9.59
N VAL A 422 30.08 -33.80 -10.60
CA VAL A 422 30.93 -33.87 -11.79
C VAL A 422 32.41 -33.65 -11.42
N SER A 423 32.74 -32.72 -10.52
CA SER A 423 34.10 -32.60 -9.95
C SER A 423 34.58 -33.91 -9.31
N GLN A 424 33.71 -34.63 -8.60
CA GLN A 424 34.08 -35.89 -7.98
C GLN A 424 34.36 -36.99 -9.01
N VAL A 425 33.56 -37.07 -10.07
CA VAL A 425 33.81 -37.98 -11.19
C VAL A 425 35.15 -37.66 -11.86
N LEU A 426 35.37 -36.41 -12.28
CA LEU A 426 36.64 -35.99 -12.90
C LEU A 426 37.84 -36.27 -11.99
N SER A 427 37.79 -35.83 -10.72
CA SER A 427 38.90 -36.04 -9.79
C SER A 427 39.19 -37.52 -9.48
N THR A 428 38.23 -38.42 -9.70
CA THR A 428 38.43 -39.86 -9.49
C THR A 428 39.12 -40.47 -10.71
N TYR A 429 38.58 -40.25 -11.91
CA TYR A 429 39.13 -40.84 -13.13
C TYR A 429 40.44 -40.18 -13.60
N MET A 430 40.62 -38.86 -13.44
CA MET A 430 41.87 -38.16 -13.82
C MET A 430 43.09 -38.57 -12.97
N LYS A 431 42.89 -39.16 -11.78
CA LYS A 431 43.99 -39.72 -10.97
C LYS A 431 44.45 -41.09 -11.47
N ASN A 432 43.62 -41.77 -12.26
CA ASN A 432 43.88 -43.13 -12.76
C ASN A 432 44.56 -43.12 -14.15
N LEU A 433 44.94 -41.95 -14.68
CA LEU A 433 45.72 -41.85 -15.93
C LEU A 433 47.22 -41.83 -15.60
N ASP A 434 48.00 -42.75 -16.19
CA ASP A 434 49.46 -42.82 -16.03
C ASP A 434 50.18 -41.49 -16.35
N ILE A 435 49.65 -40.75 -17.32
CA ILE A 435 50.16 -39.43 -17.75
C ILE A 435 50.16 -38.39 -16.60
N SER A 436 49.34 -38.59 -15.57
CA SER A 436 49.15 -37.67 -14.46
C SER A 436 50.38 -37.52 -13.54
N ARG A 437 51.39 -38.42 -13.62
CA ARG A 437 52.65 -38.32 -12.87
C ARG A 437 53.88 -38.88 -13.61
N PRO A 438 54.76 -38.04 -14.18
CA PRO A 438 56.02 -38.49 -14.77
C PRO A 438 57.07 -39.03 -13.77
N ASP A 439 57.09 -38.53 -12.52
CA ASP A 439 58.33 -38.47 -11.72
C ASP A 439 58.39 -39.31 -10.42
N LYS A 440 57.51 -40.29 -10.19
CA LYS A 440 57.67 -41.22 -9.03
C LYS A 440 57.44 -42.70 -9.34
N LYS A 441 58.45 -43.32 -9.95
CA LYS A 441 58.71 -44.76 -9.76
C LYS A 441 59.22 -45.03 -8.32
N SER A 442 58.32 -45.09 -7.35
CA SER A 442 58.61 -45.70 -6.04
C SER A 442 57.75 -46.94 -5.86
N LYS A 443 58.38 -48.12 -5.81
CA LYS A 443 57.73 -49.41 -5.52
C LYS A 443 56.86 -49.28 -4.26
N LYS A 444 55.56 -49.54 -4.37
CA LYS A 444 54.73 -49.97 -3.23
C LYS A 444 53.65 -50.93 -3.71
N GLN A 445 53.29 -51.85 -2.82
CA GLN A 445 52.51 -53.05 -3.09
C GLN A 445 51.19 -52.80 -3.84
N GLN A 446 50.88 -53.77 -4.68
CA GLN A 446 49.70 -53.86 -5.53
C GLN A 446 48.60 -54.60 -4.76
N ASP A 447 47.73 -53.87 -4.05
CA ASP A 447 46.52 -54.47 -3.48
C ASP A 447 45.48 -54.69 -4.60
N SER A 448 45.10 -55.96 -4.77
CA SER A 448 44.37 -56.43 -5.94
C SER A 448 42.85 -56.40 -5.74
N THR A 449 42.23 -55.22 -5.87
CA THR A 449 40.77 -55.12 -5.95
C THR A 449 40.34 -54.02 -6.94
N TYR A 450 40.25 -54.43 -8.21
CA TYR A 450 39.82 -53.66 -9.39
C TYR A 450 40.72 -52.49 -9.85
N PRO A 451 41.79 -52.77 -10.63
CA PRO A 451 42.38 -51.74 -11.48
C PRO A 451 41.40 -51.40 -12.61
N ILE A 452 40.71 -50.26 -12.49
CA ILE A 452 39.97 -49.67 -13.61
C ILE A 452 40.98 -49.41 -14.72
N LYS A 453 40.86 -50.12 -15.86
CA LYS A 453 41.75 -49.97 -17.00
C LYS A 453 41.86 -48.49 -17.39
N ASN A 454 43.06 -48.01 -17.69
CA ASN A 454 43.34 -46.59 -17.97
C ASN A 454 42.49 -46.04 -19.14
N GLU A 455 42.13 -46.90 -20.10
CA GLU A 455 41.20 -46.58 -21.19
C GLU A 455 39.76 -46.28 -20.72
N VAL A 456 39.27 -46.97 -19.68
CA VAL A 456 37.95 -46.69 -19.08
C VAL A 456 37.96 -45.32 -18.39
N ALA A 457 39.08 -44.95 -17.76
CA ALA A 457 39.23 -43.62 -17.18
C ALA A 457 39.28 -42.52 -18.25
N SER A 458 40.00 -42.75 -19.35
CA SER A 458 40.01 -41.84 -20.52
C SER A 458 38.62 -41.70 -21.15
N GLY A 459 37.93 -42.83 -21.37
CA GLY A 459 36.57 -42.87 -21.92
C GLY A 459 35.57 -42.11 -21.05
N MET A 460 35.63 -42.27 -19.73
CA MET A 460 34.72 -41.55 -18.82
C MET A 460 34.96 -40.02 -18.82
N ILE A 461 36.22 -39.58 -18.99
CA ILE A 461 36.54 -38.15 -19.15
C ILE A 461 35.95 -37.60 -20.45
N LEU A 462 36.08 -38.33 -21.57
CA LEU A 462 35.50 -37.95 -22.86
C LEU A 462 33.96 -37.89 -22.81
N VAL A 463 33.32 -38.89 -22.19
CA VAL A 463 31.86 -38.93 -21.99
C VAL A 463 31.40 -37.72 -21.17
N MET A 464 32.09 -37.39 -20.07
CA MET A 464 31.71 -36.23 -19.24
C MET A 464 31.94 -34.90 -19.96
N ALA A 465 32.99 -34.78 -20.77
CA ALA A 465 33.22 -33.62 -21.62
C ALA A 465 32.11 -33.45 -22.68
N PHE A 466 31.67 -34.55 -23.32
CA PHE A 466 30.54 -34.55 -24.25
C PHE A 466 29.24 -34.08 -23.60
N PHE A 467 28.93 -34.52 -22.38
CA PHE A 467 27.77 -34.05 -21.63
C PHE A 467 27.84 -32.54 -21.33
N LEU A 468 29.00 -32.02 -20.92
CA LEU A 468 29.20 -30.59 -20.64
C LEU A 468 29.07 -29.71 -21.90
N ILE A 469 29.57 -30.19 -23.03
CA ILE A 469 29.42 -29.52 -24.34
C ILE A 469 27.95 -29.51 -24.76
N THR A 470 27.26 -30.65 -24.66
CA THR A 470 25.84 -30.79 -25.00
C THR A 470 24.96 -29.88 -24.13
N TYR A 471 25.26 -29.80 -22.82
CA TYR A 471 24.59 -28.88 -21.90
C TYR A 471 24.76 -27.40 -22.29
N THR A 472 25.94 -27.02 -22.78
CA THR A 472 26.22 -25.66 -23.24
C THR A 472 25.40 -25.31 -24.50
N PHE A 473 25.32 -26.24 -25.46
CA PHE A 473 24.48 -26.07 -26.66
C PHE A 473 22.99 -25.99 -26.32
N HIS A 474 22.47 -26.91 -25.49
CA HIS A 474 21.09 -26.89 -25.01
C HIS A 474 20.75 -25.55 -24.35
N SER A 475 21.60 -25.11 -23.42
CA SER A 475 21.36 -23.88 -22.66
C SER A 475 21.36 -22.63 -23.54
N THR A 476 22.23 -22.59 -24.55
CA THR A 476 22.28 -21.51 -25.55
C THR A 476 21.04 -21.52 -26.44
N TRP A 477 20.60 -22.70 -26.89
CA TRP A 477 19.40 -22.85 -27.73
C TRP A 477 18.12 -22.45 -26.99
N VAL A 478 17.91 -22.93 -25.76
CA VAL A 478 16.76 -22.54 -24.92
C VAL A 478 16.72 -21.03 -24.68
N THR A 479 17.87 -20.44 -24.34
CA THR A 479 17.98 -18.98 -24.14
C THR A 479 17.65 -18.21 -25.42
N SER A 480 18.17 -18.67 -26.56
CA SER A 480 17.92 -18.08 -27.87
C SER A 480 16.44 -18.15 -28.26
N GLU A 481 15.82 -19.33 -28.30
CA GLU A 481 14.51 -19.47 -28.92
C GLU A 481 13.33 -19.31 -27.96
N ALA A 482 13.47 -19.59 -26.66
CA ALA A 482 12.36 -19.55 -25.71
C ALA A 482 12.32 -18.29 -24.84
N TYR A 483 13.45 -17.91 -24.20
CA TYR A 483 13.44 -16.82 -23.22
C TYR A 483 13.78 -15.43 -23.78
N SER A 484 14.35 -15.31 -24.99
CA SER A 484 14.75 -14.00 -25.55
C SER A 484 13.63 -13.19 -26.24
N SER A 485 12.36 -13.45 -25.93
CA SER A 485 11.21 -12.76 -26.53
C SER A 485 10.68 -11.62 -25.65
N PRO A 486 10.55 -10.38 -26.17
CA PRO A 486 9.84 -9.31 -25.48
C PRO A 486 8.34 -9.58 -25.46
N SER A 487 7.67 -9.10 -24.42
CA SER A 487 6.20 -9.18 -24.27
C SER A 487 5.46 -8.02 -24.94
N ILE A 488 6.18 -6.93 -25.27
CA ILE A 488 5.59 -5.66 -25.73
C ILE A 488 5.55 -5.52 -27.25
N VAL A 489 6.57 -6.01 -27.95
CA VAL A 489 6.57 -6.12 -29.42
C VAL A 489 6.31 -7.59 -29.75
N LEU A 490 5.19 -7.86 -30.41
CA LEU A 490 4.91 -9.22 -30.89
C LEU A 490 5.68 -9.43 -32.19
N SER A 491 6.35 -10.58 -32.34
CA SER A 491 7.04 -10.91 -33.59
C SER A 491 6.50 -12.18 -34.23
N ALA A 492 6.03 -12.07 -35.47
CA ALA A 492 5.66 -13.20 -36.31
C ALA A 492 6.73 -13.45 -37.39
N ARG A 493 6.69 -14.66 -37.96
CA ARG A 493 7.45 -15.01 -39.17
C ARG A 493 6.47 -15.10 -40.33
N GLY A 494 6.73 -14.36 -41.41
CA GLY A 494 6.00 -14.49 -42.67
C GLY A 494 6.34 -15.81 -43.38
N GLY A 495 5.60 -16.14 -44.44
CA GLY A 495 5.83 -17.36 -45.24
C GLY A 495 7.25 -17.45 -45.82
N ASP A 496 7.84 -16.30 -46.16
CA ASP A 496 9.20 -16.19 -46.71
C ASP A 496 10.29 -16.23 -45.62
N GLY A 497 9.94 -16.48 -44.35
CA GLY A 497 10.85 -16.41 -43.20
C GLY A 497 11.21 -14.99 -42.74
N SER A 498 10.69 -13.95 -43.42
CA SER A 498 10.82 -12.55 -43.01
C SER A 498 10.18 -12.31 -41.64
N ARG A 499 10.77 -11.44 -40.82
CA ARG A 499 10.25 -11.11 -39.50
C ARG A 499 9.31 -9.90 -39.59
N ILE A 500 8.06 -10.10 -39.22
CA ILE A 500 7.07 -9.04 -39.07
C ILE A 500 6.96 -8.73 -37.58
N ILE A 501 6.98 -7.45 -37.22
CA ILE A 501 6.80 -6.97 -35.85
C ILE A 501 5.49 -6.21 -35.76
N PHE A 502 4.68 -6.52 -34.75
CA PHE A 502 3.45 -5.81 -34.42
C PHE A 502 3.68 -5.04 -33.12
N ASP A 503 3.31 -3.76 -33.13
CA ASP A 503 3.64 -2.80 -32.06
C ASP A 503 2.44 -2.03 -31.55
N ASP A 504 1.25 -2.60 -31.77
CA ASP A 504 -0.06 -2.05 -31.40
C ASP A 504 -0.14 -1.60 -29.93
N PHE A 505 0.55 -2.30 -29.01
CA PHE A 505 0.61 -1.91 -27.60
C PHE A 505 1.25 -0.52 -27.42
N ARG A 506 2.43 -0.29 -28.01
CA ARG A 506 3.11 1.01 -27.87
C ARG A 506 2.33 2.08 -28.59
N GLU A 507 1.81 1.80 -29.78
CA GLU A 507 0.94 2.70 -30.54
C GLU A 507 -0.26 3.19 -29.71
N ALA A 508 -1.05 2.26 -29.15
CA ALA A 508 -2.22 2.58 -28.33
C ALA A 508 -1.87 3.37 -27.07
N TYR A 509 -0.82 2.97 -26.34
CA TYR A 509 -0.36 3.71 -25.16
C TYR A 509 0.17 5.11 -25.52
N TYR A 510 0.79 5.29 -26.69
CA TYR A 510 1.30 6.59 -27.15
C TYR A 510 0.17 7.51 -27.60
N TRP A 511 -0.86 6.98 -28.28
CA TRP A 511 -2.10 7.70 -28.57
C TRP A 511 -2.77 8.15 -27.27
N LEU A 512 -2.94 7.24 -26.31
CA LEU A 512 -3.60 7.53 -25.03
C LEU A 512 -2.86 8.64 -24.26
N ARG A 513 -1.54 8.73 -24.40
CA ARG A 513 -0.69 9.79 -23.82
C ARG A 513 -0.84 11.16 -24.46
N HIS A 514 -1.02 11.25 -25.78
CA HIS A 514 -0.99 12.54 -26.51
C HIS A 514 -2.39 13.06 -26.85
N ASN A 515 -3.40 12.18 -26.90
CA ASN A 515 -4.74 12.49 -27.41
C ASN A 515 -5.82 12.51 -26.31
N THR A 516 -5.48 12.30 -25.04
CA THR A 516 -6.42 12.38 -23.90
C THR A 516 -6.00 13.44 -22.87
N PRO A 517 -6.95 13.97 -22.07
CA PRO A 517 -6.64 14.88 -20.95
C PRO A 517 -5.65 14.28 -19.93
N GLU A 518 -4.84 15.13 -19.29
CA GLU A 518 -3.84 14.71 -18.28
C GLU A 518 -4.45 14.09 -17.01
N ASP A 519 -5.73 14.34 -16.73
CA ASP A 519 -6.52 13.82 -15.62
C ASP A 519 -7.44 12.64 -16.02
N ALA A 520 -7.36 12.19 -17.28
CA ALA A 520 -8.18 11.10 -17.79
C ALA A 520 -7.92 9.79 -17.03
N LYS A 521 -9.02 9.13 -16.60
CA LYS A 521 -9.00 7.86 -15.88
C LYS A 521 -9.30 6.71 -16.84
N VAL A 522 -8.42 5.71 -16.83
CA VAL A 522 -8.44 4.55 -17.71
C VAL A 522 -8.82 3.32 -16.89
N MET A 523 -9.85 2.60 -17.33
CA MET A 523 -10.21 1.29 -16.79
C MET A 523 -9.72 0.19 -17.72
N SER A 524 -8.95 -0.75 -17.18
CA SER A 524 -8.48 -1.96 -17.88
C SER A 524 -8.47 -3.13 -16.91
N TRP A 525 -8.12 -4.32 -17.38
CA TRP A 525 -7.75 -5.41 -16.49
C TRP A 525 -6.42 -5.13 -15.76
N TRP A 526 -6.17 -5.82 -14.64
CA TRP A 526 -5.08 -5.48 -13.71
C TRP A 526 -3.68 -5.79 -14.26
N ASP A 527 -3.55 -6.80 -15.13
CA ASP A 527 -2.31 -7.18 -15.84
C ASP A 527 -1.58 -5.98 -16.47
N TYR A 528 -2.34 -5.02 -17.03
CA TYR A 528 -1.81 -3.91 -17.83
C TYR A 528 -1.56 -2.64 -17.01
N GLY A 529 -1.85 -2.66 -15.71
CA GLY A 529 -1.82 -1.48 -14.82
C GLY A 529 -0.51 -0.70 -14.86
N TYR A 530 0.60 -1.41 -14.68
CA TYR A 530 1.95 -0.85 -14.73
C TYR A 530 2.33 -0.32 -16.11
N GLN A 531 1.93 -1.00 -17.19
CA GLN A 531 2.27 -0.57 -18.56
C GLN A 531 1.55 0.73 -18.94
N ILE A 532 0.24 0.83 -18.69
CA ILE A 532 -0.54 2.06 -18.93
C ILE A 532 0.05 3.21 -18.13
N THR A 533 0.34 3.01 -16.84
CA THR A 533 0.87 4.07 -15.98
C THR A 533 2.29 4.51 -16.39
N ALA A 534 3.15 3.58 -16.84
CA ALA A 534 4.53 3.90 -17.23
C ALA A 534 4.67 4.45 -18.67
N MET A 535 3.85 3.97 -19.61
CA MET A 535 3.94 4.33 -21.03
C MET A 535 2.96 5.43 -21.42
N ALA A 536 1.67 5.22 -21.15
CA ALA A 536 0.62 6.18 -21.46
C ALA A 536 0.61 7.37 -20.48
N ASN A 537 1.14 7.20 -19.27
CA ASN A 537 1.20 8.24 -18.25
C ASN A 537 -0.19 8.83 -17.93
N ARG A 538 -1.15 7.94 -17.67
CA ARG A 538 -2.54 8.25 -17.31
C ARG A 538 -2.95 7.54 -16.02
N THR A 539 -4.01 8.05 -15.39
CA THR A 539 -4.49 7.57 -14.10
C THR A 539 -5.25 6.25 -14.28
N ILE A 540 -4.97 5.25 -13.45
CA ILE A 540 -5.56 3.91 -13.56
C ILE A 540 -6.26 3.45 -12.27
N LEU A 541 -7.33 2.67 -12.44
CA LEU A 541 -8.18 2.20 -11.34
C LEU A 541 -7.62 0.97 -10.62
N VAL A 542 -7.05 0.01 -11.35
CA VAL A 542 -6.54 -1.29 -10.83
C VAL A 542 -5.17 -1.59 -11.38
N ASP A 543 -4.40 -2.42 -10.68
CA ASP A 543 -2.96 -2.51 -10.90
C ASP A 543 -2.39 -3.89 -10.48
N ASN A 544 -1.21 -4.24 -11.00
CA ASN A 544 -0.66 -5.60 -10.91
C ASN A 544 -0.33 -6.05 -9.47
N ASN A 545 -0.21 -5.11 -8.52
CA ASN A 545 0.07 -5.44 -7.11
C ASN A 545 -1.08 -6.14 -6.36
N THR A 546 -2.29 -6.16 -6.94
CA THR A 546 -3.48 -6.89 -6.45
C THR A 546 -3.83 -6.77 -4.95
N TRP A 547 -3.41 -5.69 -4.27
CA TRP A 547 -3.54 -5.56 -2.81
C TRP A 547 -4.97 -5.35 -2.30
N ASN A 548 -5.90 -4.90 -3.14
CA ASN A 548 -7.31 -4.72 -2.81
C ASN A 548 -8.21 -5.51 -3.77
N ASN A 549 -8.55 -6.74 -3.36
CA ASN A 549 -9.39 -7.67 -4.12
C ASN A 549 -10.80 -7.12 -4.39
N THR A 550 -11.38 -6.31 -3.49
CA THR A 550 -12.72 -5.76 -3.67
C THR A 550 -12.76 -4.75 -4.82
N HIS A 551 -11.69 -3.96 -5.00
CA HIS A 551 -11.60 -3.00 -6.10
C HIS A 551 -11.43 -3.69 -7.46
N ILE A 552 -10.62 -4.76 -7.52
CA ILE A 552 -10.50 -5.61 -8.72
C ILE A 552 -11.81 -6.33 -9.02
N SER A 553 -12.50 -6.84 -8.00
CA SER A 553 -13.84 -7.43 -8.13
C SER A 553 -14.84 -6.43 -8.72
N ARG A 554 -14.77 -5.14 -8.34
CA ARG A 554 -15.63 -4.08 -8.90
C ARG A 554 -15.36 -3.82 -10.39
N VAL A 555 -14.10 -3.84 -10.84
CA VAL A 555 -13.76 -3.78 -12.27
C VAL A 555 -14.20 -5.05 -13.00
N GLY A 556 -14.02 -6.24 -12.41
CA GLY A 556 -14.53 -7.50 -12.96
C GLY A 556 -16.05 -7.49 -13.14
N GLN A 557 -16.80 -6.91 -12.19
CA GLN A 557 -18.24 -6.70 -12.29
C GLN A 557 -18.63 -5.77 -13.43
N ALA A 558 -17.89 -4.68 -13.65
CA ALA A 558 -18.13 -3.79 -14.79
C ALA A 558 -17.87 -4.50 -16.13
N MET A 559 -16.77 -5.26 -16.24
CA MET A 559 -16.43 -5.99 -17.47
C MET A 559 -17.39 -7.15 -17.79
N ALA A 560 -17.94 -7.82 -16.77
CA ALA A 560 -18.78 -9.01 -16.93
C ALA A 560 -20.30 -8.77 -16.96
N SER A 561 -20.76 -7.55 -16.67
CA SER A 561 -22.20 -7.22 -16.65
C SER A 561 -22.71 -6.63 -17.97
N THR A 562 -24.02 -6.39 -18.06
CA THR A 562 -24.65 -5.68 -19.18
C THR A 562 -24.29 -4.19 -19.18
N GLU A 563 -24.36 -3.54 -20.34
CA GLU A 563 -24.02 -2.11 -20.51
C GLU A 563 -24.64 -1.18 -19.46
N GLU A 564 -25.93 -1.33 -19.15
CA GLU A 564 -26.65 -0.50 -18.18
C GLU A 564 -25.99 -0.55 -16.79
N LYS A 565 -25.73 -1.76 -16.28
CA LYS A 565 -25.09 -1.98 -14.97
C LYS A 565 -23.63 -1.55 -15.00
N ALA A 566 -22.91 -1.90 -16.05
CA ALA A 566 -21.51 -1.52 -16.18
C ALA A 566 -21.32 0.01 -16.24
N TYR A 567 -22.22 0.74 -16.91
CA TYR A 567 -22.20 2.20 -16.97
C TYR A 567 -22.51 2.85 -15.62
N GLU A 568 -23.37 2.24 -14.79
CA GLU A 568 -23.53 2.68 -13.40
C GLU A 568 -22.20 2.59 -12.63
N ILE A 569 -21.49 1.46 -12.73
CA ILE A 569 -20.18 1.25 -12.09
C ILE A 569 -19.11 2.22 -12.64
N MET A 570 -19.06 2.40 -13.96
CA MET A 570 -18.11 3.31 -14.60
C MET A 570 -18.34 4.77 -14.19
N ARG A 571 -19.60 5.19 -13.97
CA ARG A 571 -19.90 6.53 -13.43
C ARG A 571 -19.67 6.66 -11.93
N GLU A 572 -19.87 5.60 -11.15
CA GLU A 572 -19.51 5.57 -9.72
C GLU A 572 -18.00 5.78 -9.54
N LEU A 573 -17.19 5.14 -10.39
CA LEU A 573 -15.72 5.20 -10.37
C LEU A 573 -15.13 6.30 -11.26
N ASP A 574 -15.95 7.19 -11.83
CA ASP A 574 -15.55 8.36 -12.64
C ASP A 574 -14.61 8.00 -13.81
N VAL A 575 -14.87 6.87 -14.47
CA VAL A 575 -14.08 6.34 -15.60
C VAL A 575 -14.31 7.19 -16.86
N SER A 576 -13.22 7.59 -17.52
CA SER A 576 -13.26 8.36 -18.77
C SER A 576 -13.08 7.48 -20.01
N TYR A 577 -12.13 6.55 -19.94
CA TYR A 577 -11.78 5.63 -21.03
C TYR A 577 -11.73 4.18 -20.53
N VAL A 578 -12.06 3.24 -21.41
CA VAL A 578 -11.93 1.80 -21.18
C VAL A 578 -10.99 1.23 -22.23
N LEU A 579 -9.98 0.48 -21.80
CA LEU A 579 -9.01 -0.18 -22.69
C LEU A 579 -9.17 -1.70 -22.57
N VAL A 580 -9.35 -2.36 -23.71
CA VAL A 580 -9.44 -3.81 -23.85
C VAL A 580 -8.50 -4.32 -24.94
N ILE A 581 -7.99 -5.54 -24.77
CA ILE A 581 -7.10 -6.20 -25.73
C ILE A 581 -7.86 -7.36 -26.40
N PHE A 582 -7.85 -7.33 -27.73
CA PHE A 582 -8.60 -8.24 -28.60
C PHE A 582 -7.66 -8.94 -29.59
N GLY A 583 -7.50 -10.26 -29.44
CA GLY A 583 -6.55 -11.04 -30.24
C GLY A 583 -7.11 -11.59 -31.55
N GLY A 584 -8.40 -11.38 -31.84
CA GLY A 584 -9.14 -12.15 -32.85
C GLY A 584 -8.66 -12.00 -34.30
N LEU A 585 -8.06 -10.86 -34.65
CA LEU A 585 -7.49 -10.61 -35.99
C LEU A 585 -6.04 -11.11 -36.10
N THR A 586 -5.20 -10.88 -35.08
CA THR A 586 -3.77 -11.26 -35.07
C THR A 586 -3.53 -12.73 -34.73
N GLY A 587 -4.48 -13.39 -34.07
CA GLY A 587 -4.28 -14.72 -33.48
C GLY A 587 -3.58 -14.68 -32.11
N TYR A 588 -3.66 -13.56 -31.39
CA TYR A 588 -3.01 -13.41 -30.09
C TYR A 588 -3.77 -14.15 -28.96
N SER A 589 -3.22 -15.28 -28.50
CA SER A 589 -3.88 -16.18 -27.54
C SER A 589 -4.08 -15.63 -26.12
N SER A 590 -3.44 -14.53 -25.75
CA SER A 590 -3.48 -13.97 -24.38
C SER A 590 -4.34 -12.70 -24.27
N ASP A 591 -5.42 -12.64 -25.06
CA ASP A 591 -6.37 -11.53 -25.05
C ASP A 591 -7.37 -11.56 -23.88
N ASP A 592 -8.16 -10.50 -23.73
CA ASP A 592 -9.04 -10.33 -22.58
C ASP A 592 -10.27 -11.27 -22.62
N ILE A 593 -10.64 -11.79 -23.80
CA ILE A 593 -11.70 -12.80 -23.93
C ILE A 593 -11.26 -14.14 -23.33
N ASN A 594 -10.03 -14.57 -23.55
CA ASN A 594 -9.51 -15.79 -22.90
C ASN A 594 -9.30 -15.61 -21.38
N LYS A 595 -9.11 -14.36 -20.91
CA LYS A 595 -9.05 -14.01 -19.48
C LYS A 595 -10.41 -13.77 -18.84
N PHE A 596 -11.48 -13.60 -19.63
CA PHE A 596 -12.80 -13.18 -19.19
C PHE A 596 -13.38 -14.02 -18.04
N LEU A 597 -13.18 -15.34 -18.08
CA LEU A 597 -13.67 -16.25 -17.05
C LEU A 597 -13.06 -15.97 -15.66
N TRP A 598 -11.83 -15.47 -15.59
CA TRP A 598 -11.23 -15.00 -14.34
C TRP A 598 -11.85 -13.69 -13.86
N MET A 599 -12.24 -12.79 -14.77
CA MET A 599 -12.99 -11.58 -14.44
C MET A 599 -14.35 -11.92 -13.83
N VAL A 600 -15.05 -12.91 -14.39
CA VAL A 600 -16.31 -13.44 -13.85
C VAL A 600 -16.13 -14.03 -12.45
N ARG A 601 -15.13 -14.91 -12.25
CA ARG A 601 -14.83 -15.52 -10.94
C ARG A 601 -14.49 -14.50 -9.86
N ILE A 602 -13.62 -13.54 -10.18
CA ILE A 602 -13.19 -12.50 -9.23
C ILE A 602 -14.32 -11.48 -9.00
N GLY A 603 -15.09 -11.15 -10.03
CA GLY A 603 -16.27 -10.28 -9.95
C GLY A 603 -17.40 -10.84 -9.08
N GLY A 604 -17.69 -12.14 -9.23
CA GLY A 604 -18.71 -12.87 -8.45
C GLY A 604 -18.29 -13.25 -7.03
N SER A 605 -17.00 -13.16 -6.68
CA SER A 605 -16.46 -13.56 -5.37
C SER A 605 -16.82 -12.62 -4.21
N THR A 606 -17.37 -11.44 -4.46
CA THR A 606 -17.74 -10.45 -3.43
C THR A 606 -19.25 -10.31 -3.26
N ASP A 607 -19.69 -9.80 -2.12
CA ASP A 607 -21.13 -9.72 -1.80
C ASP A 607 -21.97 -8.88 -2.79
N THR A 608 -21.38 -7.85 -3.39
CA THR A 608 -22.00 -7.06 -4.46
C THR A 608 -22.11 -7.85 -5.77
N GLY A 609 -21.20 -8.80 -5.97
CA GLY A 609 -21.05 -9.64 -7.15
C GLY A 609 -21.95 -10.87 -7.21
N ARG A 610 -22.74 -11.18 -6.17
CA ARG A 610 -23.60 -12.39 -6.10
C ARG A 610 -24.59 -12.58 -7.26
N HIS A 611 -24.83 -11.53 -8.05
CA HIS A 611 -25.66 -11.55 -9.25
C HIS A 611 -24.91 -12.01 -10.51
N ILE A 612 -23.58 -12.14 -10.45
CA ILE A 612 -22.71 -12.69 -11.48
C ILE A 612 -22.39 -14.13 -11.10
N LYS A 613 -22.86 -15.09 -11.90
CA LYS A 613 -22.58 -16.52 -11.70
C LYS A 613 -21.79 -17.05 -12.89
N GLU A 614 -20.76 -17.85 -12.61
CA GLU A 614 -19.94 -18.44 -13.67
C GLU A 614 -20.77 -19.33 -14.62
N HIS A 615 -21.74 -20.07 -14.07
CA HIS A 615 -22.62 -20.94 -14.84
C HIS A 615 -23.41 -20.22 -15.94
N ASP A 616 -23.74 -18.95 -15.74
CA ASP A 616 -24.61 -18.19 -16.65
C ASP A 616 -23.92 -17.84 -17.99
N TYR A 617 -22.58 -17.99 -18.08
CA TYR A 617 -21.79 -17.71 -19.29
C TYR A 617 -21.51 -18.95 -20.15
N TYR A 618 -21.81 -20.15 -19.66
CA TYR A 618 -21.67 -21.39 -20.43
C TYR A 618 -22.94 -21.70 -21.24
N THR A 619 -22.79 -22.52 -22.29
CA THR A 619 -23.92 -23.14 -22.99
C THR A 619 -24.66 -24.11 -22.05
N PRO A 620 -25.90 -24.55 -22.39
CA PRO A 620 -26.59 -25.61 -21.64
C PRO A 620 -25.83 -26.94 -21.54
N THR A 621 -24.84 -27.17 -22.41
CA THR A 621 -23.94 -28.34 -22.38
C THR A 621 -22.69 -28.13 -21.50
N GLY A 622 -22.47 -26.93 -20.96
CA GLY A 622 -21.30 -26.58 -20.15
C GLY A 622 -20.08 -26.09 -20.94
N GLU A 623 -20.22 -25.76 -22.22
CA GLU A 623 -19.14 -25.25 -23.07
C GLU A 623 -19.04 -23.72 -23.02
N PHE A 624 -17.86 -23.15 -23.22
CA PHE A 624 -17.67 -21.71 -23.38
C PHE A 624 -17.46 -21.37 -24.86
N ARG A 625 -18.50 -20.84 -25.51
CA ARG A 625 -18.53 -20.57 -26.96
C ARG A 625 -18.96 -19.13 -27.25
N VAL A 626 -18.35 -18.52 -28.27
CA VAL A 626 -18.56 -17.12 -28.71
C VAL A 626 -19.44 -16.99 -29.97
N ASP A 627 -19.83 -18.14 -30.51
CA ASP A 627 -20.70 -18.30 -31.68
C ASP A 627 -22.19 -18.20 -31.29
N ARG A 628 -23.08 -18.57 -32.20
CA ARG A 628 -24.54 -18.52 -32.00
C ARG A 628 -25.07 -19.49 -30.95
N GLU A 629 -24.30 -20.51 -30.56
CA GLU A 629 -24.66 -21.46 -29.50
C GLU A 629 -24.21 -20.97 -28.12
N GLY A 630 -23.40 -19.91 -28.05
CA GLY A 630 -22.97 -19.26 -26.82
C GLY A 630 -24.12 -18.71 -25.97
N SER A 631 -23.88 -18.56 -24.66
CA SER A 631 -24.90 -18.05 -23.72
C SER A 631 -25.41 -16.66 -24.12
N PRO A 632 -26.74 -16.40 -24.10
CA PRO A 632 -27.27 -15.06 -24.34
C PRO A 632 -26.79 -14.03 -23.31
N VAL A 633 -26.32 -14.45 -22.13
CA VAL A 633 -25.70 -13.56 -21.13
C VAL A 633 -24.29 -13.17 -21.59
N LEU A 634 -23.53 -14.10 -22.18
CA LEU A 634 -22.20 -13.84 -22.73
C LEU A 634 -22.28 -12.91 -23.97
N LEU A 635 -23.19 -13.17 -24.91
CA LEU A 635 -23.34 -12.37 -26.13
C LEU A 635 -23.85 -10.93 -25.87
N ASN A 636 -24.45 -10.67 -24.70
CA ASN A 636 -24.91 -9.34 -24.27
C ASN A 636 -24.02 -8.70 -23.18
N CYS A 637 -22.90 -9.34 -22.84
CA CYS A 637 -21.91 -8.84 -21.89
C CYS A 637 -21.15 -7.64 -22.46
N LEU A 638 -20.81 -6.65 -21.62
CA LEU A 638 -20.00 -5.50 -22.01
C LEU A 638 -18.68 -5.92 -22.68
N MET A 639 -17.94 -6.87 -22.11
CA MET A 639 -16.66 -7.33 -22.67
C MET A 639 -16.84 -7.92 -24.08
N TYR A 640 -17.88 -8.73 -24.32
CA TYR A 640 -18.15 -9.29 -25.65
C TYR A 640 -18.40 -8.17 -26.65
N LYS A 641 -19.28 -7.22 -26.29
CA LYS A 641 -19.61 -6.09 -27.14
C LYS A 641 -18.40 -5.19 -27.45
N MET A 642 -17.59 -4.84 -26.44
CA MET A 642 -16.38 -4.01 -26.63
C MET A 642 -15.32 -4.71 -27.51
N CYS A 643 -15.11 -6.02 -27.37
CA CYS A 643 -14.12 -6.71 -28.20
C CYS A 643 -14.60 -6.89 -29.65
N TYR A 644 -15.87 -7.26 -29.86
CA TYR A 644 -16.41 -7.62 -31.18
C TYR A 644 -17.11 -6.48 -31.94
N TYR A 645 -17.15 -5.25 -31.41
CA TYR A 645 -17.79 -4.12 -32.10
C TYR A 645 -17.25 -3.97 -33.54
N ARG A 646 -18.16 -3.96 -34.53
CA ARG A 646 -17.86 -3.93 -35.99
C ARG A 646 -17.02 -5.08 -36.55
N PHE A 647 -16.68 -6.10 -35.76
CA PHE A 647 -15.87 -7.24 -36.22
C PHE A 647 -16.64 -8.19 -37.16
N GLY A 648 -17.97 -8.24 -37.07
CA GLY A 648 -18.83 -9.14 -37.86
C GLY A 648 -18.72 -9.02 -39.38
N GLN A 649 -18.20 -7.89 -39.88
CA GLN A 649 -18.05 -7.58 -41.30
C GLN A 649 -16.59 -7.72 -41.79
N VAL A 650 -15.63 -8.00 -40.90
CA VAL A 650 -14.20 -8.11 -41.23
C VAL A 650 -13.86 -9.52 -41.72
N TYR A 651 -13.12 -9.60 -42.82
CA TYR A 651 -12.57 -10.84 -43.34
C TYR A 651 -11.18 -11.11 -42.74
N THR A 652 -11.07 -12.15 -41.91
CA THR A 652 -9.80 -12.54 -41.27
C THR A 652 -9.05 -13.64 -42.04
N GLU A 653 -9.72 -14.46 -42.84
CA GLU A 653 -9.09 -15.48 -43.68
C GLU A 653 -9.78 -15.59 -45.05
N ALA A 654 -9.00 -15.86 -46.10
CA ALA A 654 -9.46 -15.92 -47.50
C ALA A 654 -10.43 -17.07 -47.83
N LYS A 655 -10.77 -17.94 -46.87
CA LYS A 655 -11.71 -19.07 -47.02
C LYS A 655 -12.68 -19.23 -45.85
N ARG A 656 -12.86 -18.18 -45.02
CA ARG A 656 -13.76 -18.18 -43.86
C ARG A 656 -14.89 -17.16 -44.03
N PRO A 657 -16.01 -17.32 -43.32
CA PRO A 657 -17.06 -16.28 -43.27
C PRO A 657 -16.51 -14.96 -42.67
N PRO A 658 -17.11 -13.80 -42.98
CA PRO A 658 -16.79 -12.55 -42.30
C PRO A 658 -17.18 -12.65 -40.81
N GLY A 659 -16.41 -12.00 -39.93
CA GLY A 659 -16.57 -12.13 -38.48
C GLY A 659 -16.04 -13.45 -37.92
N TYR A 660 -14.97 -14.01 -38.52
CA TYR A 660 -14.30 -15.22 -38.03
C TYR A 660 -13.14 -14.89 -37.09
N ASP A 661 -13.17 -15.44 -35.88
CA ASP A 661 -12.18 -15.22 -34.84
C ASP A 661 -11.06 -16.27 -34.93
N ARG A 662 -9.81 -15.84 -35.17
CA ARG A 662 -8.66 -16.74 -35.32
C ARG A 662 -8.20 -17.41 -34.02
N VAL A 663 -8.50 -16.81 -32.86
CA VAL A 663 -8.09 -17.36 -31.55
C VAL A 663 -9.08 -18.43 -31.10
N ARG A 664 -10.38 -18.14 -31.23
CA ARG A 664 -11.47 -19.08 -30.88
C ARG A 664 -11.79 -20.08 -32.01
N ASN A 665 -11.29 -19.86 -33.22
CA ASN A 665 -11.59 -20.64 -34.43
C ASN A 665 -13.09 -20.72 -34.76
N ALA A 666 -13.86 -19.70 -34.37
CA ALA A 666 -15.33 -19.68 -34.45
C ALA A 666 -15.84 -18.43 -35.19
N GLU A 667 -17.02 -18.56 -35.80
CA GLU A 667 -17.78 -17.41 -36.34
C GLU A 667 -18.58 -16.77 -35.20
N ILE A 668 -18.52 -15.44 -35.06
CA ILE A 668 -19.19 -14.75 -33.94
C ILE A 668 -20.72 -14.88 -34.00
N GLY A 669 -21.35 -15.02 -32.84
CA GLY A 669 -22.80 -15.16 -32.72
C GLY A 669 -23.57 -13.90 -33.13
N ASN A 670 -23.28 -12.78 -32.48
CA ASN A 670 -23.85 -11.47 -32.80
C ASN A 670 -22.91 -10.69 -33.73
N LYS A 671 -23.33 -10.50 -34.99
CA LYS A 671 -22.51 -9.80 -36.00
C LYS A 671 -22.65 -8.29 -35.98
N ASP A 672 -23.88 -7.81 -35.82
CA ASP A 672 -24.23 -6.39 -35.86
C ASP A 672 -24.94 -6.04 -34.55
N PHE A 673 -24.35 -5.12 -33.79
CA PHE A 673 -24.89 -4.53 -32.58
C PHE A 673 -24.24 -3.16 -32.36
N GLU A 674 -24.96 -2.26 -31.70
CA GLU A 674 -24.42 -0.97 -31.28
C GLU A 674 -24.09 -0.95 -29.78
N LEU A 675 -23.28 0.05 -29.41
CA LEU A 675 -22.94 0.41 -28.04
C LEU A 675 -23.76 1.65 -27.66
N ASP A 676 -24.62 1.56 -26.64
CA ASP A 676 -25.53 2.63 -26.25
C ASP A 676 -24.85 3.67 -25.34
N VAL A 677 -23.82 3.24 -24.60
CA VAL A 677 -23.15 4.03 -23.54
C VAL A 677 -21.66 4.29 -23.77
N LEU A 678 -21.06 3.69 -24.81
CA LEU A 678 -19.65 3.79 -25.15
C LEU A 678 -19.45 4.19 -26.62
N GLU A 679 -18.51 5.09 -26.86
CA GLU A 679 -18.05 5.48 -28.20
C GLU A 679 -16.65 4.88 -28.45
N GLU A 680 -16.41 4.32 -29.64
CA GLU A 680 -15.06 3.88 -30.05
C GLU A 680 -14.17 5.11 -30.27
N ALA A 681 -13.09 5.23 -29.49
CA ALA A 681 -12.20 6.38 -29.51
C ALA A 681 -10.89 6.12 -30.27
N TYR A 682 -10.38 4.89 -30.19
CA TYR A 682 -9.21 4.43 -30.95
C TYR A 682 -9.20 2.89 -31.05
N THR A 683 -8.73 2.36 -32.18
CA THR A 683 -8.41 0.95 -32.40
C THR A 683 -7.12 0.91 -33.22
N THR A 684 -6.17 0.05 -32.85
CA THR A 684 -4.85 -0.03 -33.51
C THR A 684 -4.92 -0.65 -34.91
N GLU A 685 -3.83 -0.53 -35.68
CA GLU A 685 -3.73 -1.07 -37.05
C GLU A 685 -4.19 -2.54 -37.16
N HIS A 686 -3.76 -3.41 -36.24
CA HIS A 686 -4.09 -4.84 -36.25
C HIS A 686 -5.24 -5.21 -35.29
N TRP A 687 -6.00 -4.21 -34.84
CA TRP A 687 -7.15 -4.33 -33.93
C TRP A 687 -6.82 -4.98 -32.57
N LEU A 688 -5.56 -4.94 -32.17
CA LEU A 688 -5.06 -5.64 -31.00
C LEU A 688 -5.42 -4.93 -29.68
N VAL A 689 -5.38 -3.60 -29.68
CA VAL A 689 -5.84 -2.77 -28.55
C VAL A 689 -7.00 -1.90 -29.02
N ARG A 690 -8.09 -1.89 -28.25
CA ARG A 690 -9.26 -1.04 -28.49
C ARG A 690 -9.51 -0.15 -27.29
N ILE A 691 -9.77 1.13 -27.55
CA ILE A 691 -9.99 2.17 -26.54
C ILE A 691 -11.36 2.80 -26.77
N TYR A 692 -12.23 2.65 -25.78
CA TYR A 692 -13.56 3.21 -25.74
C TYR A 692 -13.63 4.41 -24.79
N LYS A 693 -14.57 5.32 -25.05
CA LYS A 693 -14.83 6.51 -24.23
C LYS A 693 -16.27 6.48 -23.72
N GLY A 694 -16.46 6.87 -22.45
CA GLY A 694 -17.80 7.00 -21.88
C GLY A 694 -18.61 8.12 -22.55
N ALA A 695 -19.80 7.79 -23.07
CA ALA A 695 -20.65 8.76 -23.74
C ALA A 695 -21.18 9.82 -22.74
N ALA A 696 -20.91 11.09 -23.04
CA ALA A 696 -21.21 12.22 -22.16
C ALA A 696 -22.63 12.79 -22.33
N ARG A 697 -23.62 11.94 -22.64
CA ARG A 697 -25.08 12.25 -22.57
C ARG A 697 -25.94 11.03 -22.90
N CYS A 698 -26.70 10.56 -21.93
CA CYS A 698 -28.10 10.20 -22.19
C CYS A 698 -28.98 11.25 -21.51
N GLN A 699 -29.72 12.03 -22.30
CA GLN A 699 -30.93 12.65 -21.75
C GLN A 699 -31.89 11.51 -21.41
N PRO A 700 -32.61 11.54 -20.26
CA PRO A 700 -33.66 10.56 -20.04
C PRO A 700 -34.69 10.68 -21.17
N PRO A 701 -35.19 9.57 -21.73
CA PRO A 701 -36.26 9.63 -22.71
C PRO A 701 -37.44 10.40 -22.12
N HIS A 702 -38.08 11.23 -22.95
CA HIS A 702 -39.24 12.02 -22.54
C HIS A 702 -40.27 11.13 -21.83
N ARG A 703 -40.86 11.65 -20.74
CA ARG A 703 -41.94 10.98 -20.00
C ARG A 703 -43.10 10.63 -20.95
N GLY A 704 -43.12 9.39 -21.42
CA GLY A 704 -44.18 8.74 -22.18
C GLY A 704 -43.93 7.24 -22.07
N GLY A 705 -44.74 6.54 -21.26
CA GLY A 705 -44.38 5.22 -20.75
C GLY A 705 -44.70 4.03 -21.65
N ARG A 706 -44.44 2.84 -21.08
CA ARG A 706 -44.53 1.46 -21.59
C ARG A 706 -43.25 0.98 -22.28
N GLY A 707 -42.74 -0.16 -21.79
CA GLY A 707 -41.55 -0.80 -22.34
C GLY A 707 -41.82 -1.41 -23.71
N CYS A 708 -40.80 -1.39 -24.58
CA CYS A 708 -40.84 -2.06 -25.88
C CYS A 708 -40.23 -3.46 -25.78
N GLN A 709 -41.03 -4.39 -25.26
CA GLN A 709 -41.13 -5.73 -25.84
C GLN A 709 -42.54 -5.86 -26.42
N ASP A 710 -42.68 -6.67 -27.47
CA ASP A 710 -43.86 -6.83 -28.34
C ASP A 710 -44.07 -5.78 -29.44
N ARG A 711 -43.55 -6.10 -30.63
CA ARG A 711 -44.34 -6.04 -31.86
C ARG A 711 -44.21 -7.38 -32.59
N GLY A 712 -45.24 -8.21 -32.44
CA GLY A 712 -45.34 -9.48 -33.14
C GLY A 712 -45.62 -9.31 -34.64
N HIS A 713 -45.48 -10.43 -35.36
CA HIS A 713 -46.01 -10.60 -36.71
C HIS A 713 -47.50 -10.27 -36.75
N GLU A 714 -47.95 -9.51 -37.77
CA GLU A 714 -49.07 -9.89 -38.65
C GLU A 714 -49.28 -8.91 -39.81
N ALA A 715 -50.04 -9.37 -40.81
CA ALA A 715 -50.57 -8.68 -42.01
C ALA A 715 -49.74 -8.73 -43.30
N GLY A 716 -49.96 -9.79 -44.10
CA GLY A 716 -49.83 -9.72 -45.55
C GLY A 716 -51.17 -9.33 -46.20
N GLY A 717 -51.17 -8.51 -47.26
CA GLY A 717 -52.44 -8.08 -47.87
C GLY A 717 -52.36 -7.11 -49.06
N ARG A 718 -52.05 -7.63 -50.25
CA ARG A 718 -52.47 -7.19 -51.60
C ARG A 718 -52.21 -5.74 -52.11
N LEU A 719 -51.59 -5.70 -53.28
CA LEU A 719 -51.66 -4.64 -54.31
C LEU A 719 -53.11 -4.41 -54.80
N PRO A 720 -53.40 -3.26 -55.46
CA PRO A 720 -53.32 -3.25 -56.94
C PRO A 720 -52.45 -2.11 -57.53
N ARG A 721 -52.26 -2.20 -58.85
CA ARG A 721 -51.49 -1.29 -59.74
C ARG A 721 -52.39 -0.25 -60.42
N GLU A 722 -51.76 0.67 -61.16
CA GLU A 722 -52.12 1.35 -62.45
C GLU A 722 -51.55 2.80 -62.41
N HIS A 723 -51.12 3.51 -63.47
CA HIS A 723 -50.58 3.29 -64.83
C HIS A 723 -49.66 4.53 -65.08
N GLN A 724 -48.40 4.47 -65.53
CA GLN A 724 -47.85 4.20 -66.88
C GLN A 724 -47.88 5.40 -67.86
N GLU A 725 -46.81 5.51 -68.69
CA GLU A 725 -46.54 6.50 -69.77
C GLU A 725 -45.96 7.88 -69.34
N GLY A 726 -45.00 8.51 -70.05
CA GLY A 726 -44.23 8.06 -71.22
C GLY A 726 -43.08 9.02 -71.65
N ASN A 727 -41.86 8.45 -71.72
CA ASN A 727 -40.64 8.76 -72.51
C ASN A 727 -40.30 10.13 -73.19
N LEU A 728 -39.01 10.48 -73.00
CA LEU A 728 -38.01 11.08 -73.92
C LEU A 728 -38.16 12.51 -74.50
N HIS A 729 -37.16 13.34 -74.17
CA HIS A 729 -36.21 13.86 -75.18
C HIS A 729 -34.78 13.94 -74.59
N GLN A 730 -33.77 14.09 -75.46
CA GLN A 730 -32.39 13.65 -75.25
C GLN A 730 -31.37 14.63 -75.85
N GLN A 731 -30.29 14.94 -75.11
CA GLN A 731 -28.98 15.56 -75.45
C GLN A 731 -28.45 16.23 -74.16
N ASP A 732 -27.17 16.22 -73.73
CA ASP A 732 -25.95 15.47 -74.10
C ASP A 732 -24.92 15.69 -72.95
N ALA A 733 -23.86 14.91 -72.67
CA ALA A 733 -23.33 13.66 -73.23
C ALA A 733 -22.50 12.90 -72.15
N GLN A 734 -21.66 11.92 -72.53
CA GLN A 734 -20.73 11.14 -71.68
C GLN A 734 -19.33 11.01 -72.37
N PRO A 735 -18.39 10.16 -71.92
CA PRO A 735 -17.62 10.19 -70.66
C PRO A 735 -16.08 10.12 -70.92
N ARG A 736 -15.22 10.11 -69.89
CA ARG A 736 -13.82 9.60 -70.00
C ARG A 736 -13.31 8.88 -68.76
N GLU A 737 -12.49 7.85 -69.00
CA GLU A 737 -11.88 6.93 -68.03
C GLU A 737 -10.41 7.25 -67.70
N HIS A 738 -9.84 6.44 -66.79
CA HIS A 738 -8.42 6.10 -66.61
C HIS A 738 -7.41 7.17 -66.14
N ARG A 739 -6.69 6.87 -65.03
CA ARG A 739 -5.39 6.17 -65.10
C ARG A 739 -4.81 5.76 -63.72
N GLN A 740 -4.14 4.62 -63.70
CA GLN A 740 -3.12 4.27 -62.70
C GLN A 740 -1.82 5.04 -62.97
N VAL A 741 -1.04 5.34 -61.93
CA VAL A 741 0.41 5.58 -62.02
C VAL A 741 1.10 5.05 -60.76
N LEU A 742 1.88 3.97 -60.88
CA LEU A 742 3.01 3.70 -59.97
C LEU A 742 4.16 4.65 -60.32
N TRP A 743 5.12 4.86 -59.40
CA TRP A 743 6.56 4.67 -59.66
C TRP A 743 7.35 4.71 -58.33
N ALA A 744 8.57 4.18 -58.34
CA ALA A 744 9.39 3.88 -57.16
C ALA A 744 10.69 4.76 -57.11
N PRO A 745 11.75 4.50 -56.30
CA PRO A 745 12.39 5.56 -55.51
C PRO A 745 13.81 5.96 -55.95
N ALA A 746 14.25 7.18 -55.60
CA ALA A 746 15.68 7.58 -55.45
C ALA A 746 15.85 9.00 -54.88
N GLY A 747 17.04 9.30 -54.32
CA GLY A 747 17.67 10.63 -54.55
C GLY A 747 17.91 11.57 -53.36
N ARG A 748 19.09 11.42 -52.73
CA ARG A 748 19.76 12.29 -51.74
C ARG A 748 19.87 13.81 -52.04
N CYS A 749 20.16 14.58 -50.98
CA CYS A 749 20.87 15.88 -50.91
C CYS A 749 20.12 17.13 -51.46
N HIS A 750 20.02 18.27 -50.77
CA HIS A 750 21.05 19.05 -50.05
C HIS A 750 20.46 19.98 -48.96
N ALA A 751 21.30 20.50 -48.06
CA ALA A 751 20.98 21.57 -47.12
C ALA A 751 21.32 22.97 -47.69
N VAL A 752 20.67 24.03 -47.18
CA VAL A 752 21.14 25.45 -47.13
C VAL A 752 20.28 26.26 -46.12
N PRO A 753 20.76 27.37 -45.49
CA PRO A 753 20.33 27.76 -44.14
C PRO A 753 19.89 29.24 -43.89
N LEU A 754 19.29 29.49 -42.70
CA LEU A 754 19.20 30.79 -41.96
C LEU A 754 18.44 31.96 -42.65
N PRO A 755 18.18 33.14 -42.02
CA PRO A 755 18.34 33.61 -40.62
C PRO A 755 16.94 33.90 -39.96
N GLY A 756 16.77 34.55 -38.79
CA GLY A 756 17.67 34.95 -37.70
C GLY A 756 17.34 36.31 -37.03
N VAL A 757 17.26 36.35 -35.69
CA VAL A 757 17.25 37.52 -34.75
C VAL A 757 16.08 38.53 -34.78
N LEU A 758 15.35 38.65 -33.65
CA LEU A 758 14.97 39.94 -33.05
C LEU A 758 14.62 39.80 -31.55
N GLN A 759 14.88 40.85 -30.76
CA GLN A 759 14.93 40.83 -29.29
C GLN A 759 14.14 42.03 -28.70
N ARG A 760 13.62 41.89 -27.46
CA ARG A 760 12.98 42.93 -26.60
C ARG A 760 11.56 43.33 -27.05
N ARG A 761 10.53 43.48 -26.21
CA ARG A 761 10.42 44.12 -24.86
C ARG A 761 9.06 43.68 -24.24
N GLY A 762 8.87 43.80 -22.91
CA GLY A 762 7.60 43.46 -22.24
C GLY A 762 6.77 44.67 -21.81
N ALA A 763 5.45 44.49 -21.64
CA ALA A 763 4.58 45.35 -20.82
C ALA A 763 3.22 44.68 -20.46
N LEU A 764 2.92 44.69 -19.16
CA LEU A 764 1.62 44.77 -18.46
C LEU A 764 0.25 44.68 -19.21
N ARG A 765 -0.55 43.64 -18.84
CA ARG A 765 -2.03 43.65 -18.52
C ARG A 765 -3.05 44.12 -19.60
N PRO A 766 -4.39 43.88 -19.47
CA PRO A 766 -5.16 43.31 -18.34
C PRO A 766 -6.10 42.12 -18.67
N HIS A 767 -6.70 41.54 -17.61
CA HIS A 767 -7.78 40.54 -17.69
C HIS A 767 -9.11 41.10 -18.23
N ARG A 768 -9.91 40.23 -18.87
CA ARG A 768 -11.38 40.29 -18.88
C ARG A 768 -11.95 38.97 -18.34
N ALA A 769 -13.07 39.07 -17.63
CA ALA A 769 -13.74 37.94 -16.97
C ALA A 769 -14.80 37.27 -17.86
N GLY A 770 -15.05 35.98 -17.61
CA GLY A 770 -16.15 35.18 -18.13
C GLY A 770 -16.73 34.30 -17.01
N TYR A 771 -18.05 34.15 -16.97
CA TYR A 771 -18.82 33.54 -15.86
C TYR A 771 -19.32 32.12 -16.20
N ARG A 772 -19.75 31.36 -15.18
CA ARG A 772 -20.26 29.95 -15.15
C ARG A 772 -19.17 28.89 -14.92
N ASP A 773 -19.36 27.82 -14.14
CA ASP A 773 -20.50 27.36 -13.31
C ASP A 773 -19.99 26.81 -11.96
N ALA A 774 -20.78 26.94 -10.89
CA ALA A 774 -20.39 26.49 -9.54
C ALA A 774 -21.28 25.34 -9.01
N ARG A 775 -20.71 24.14 -8.87
CA ARG A 775 -21.22 23.06 -7.99
C ARG A 775 -20.23 22.83 -6.85
N ALA A 776 -20.60 23.23 -5.64
CA ALA A 776 -19.70 23.17 -4.50
C ALA A 776 -19.60 21.75 -3.88
N ARG A 777 -18.38 21.22 -3.82
CA ARG A 777 -17.91 20.30 -2.77
C ARG A 777 -16.53 20.78 -2.32
N GLY A 778 -16.36 21.01 -1.03
CA GLY A 778 -15.14 21.60 -0.46
C GLY A 778 -15.50 22.56 0.68
N ALA A 779 -14.76 22.51 1.78
CA ALA A 779 -15.09 23.26 2.98
C ALA A 779 -14.93 24.77 2.77
N ALA A 780 -16.06 25.49 2.68
CA ALA A 780 -16.07 26.94 2.72
C ALA A 780 -16.16 27.39 4.20
N VAL A 781 -15.07 27.94 4.74
CA VAL A 781 -15.23 28.97 5.76
C VAL A 781 -15.76 30.18 4.99
N LEU A 782 -17.05 30.50 5.17
CA LEU A 782 -17.59 31.74 4.61
C LEU A 782 -16.82 32.90 5.24
N PRO A 783 -16.10 33.73 4.45
CA PRO A 783 -15.66 35.01 4.95
C PRO A 783 -16.92 35.82 5.27
N ALA A 784 -16.94 36.47 6.43
CA ALA A 784 -17.82 37.61 6.59
C ALA A 784 -17.44 38.60 5.50
N VAL A 785 -18.38 38.93 4.61
CA VAL A 785 -18.13 39.90 3.55
C VAL A 785 -17.87 41.26 4.20
N ASP A 786 -16.75 41.91 3.86
CA ASP A 786 -16.46 43.30 4.19
C ASP A 786 -17.38 44.29 3.42
N CYS A 787 -18.70 44.05 3.48
CA CYS A 787 -19.76 44.90 2.94
C CYS A 787 -20.84 45.16 4.00
N TRP A 788 -20.40 45.60 5.18
CA TRP A 788 -21.08 46.70 5.87
C TRP A 788 -20.03 47.79 6.10
N CYS A 789 -19.87 48.67 5.10
CA CYS A 789 -19.13 49.92 5.29
C CYS A 789 -19.74 50.69 6.46
N GLY A 790 -18.89 51.34 7.24
CA GLY A 790 -19.30 51.95 8.49
C GLY A 790 -20.17 53.19 8.28
N GLU A 791 -21.30 53.23 8.98
CA GLU A 791 -21.97 54.50 9.35
C GLU A 791 -22.81 54.40 10.65
N CYS A 792 -23.21 53.20 11.09
CA CYS A 792 -24.05 53.01 12.30
C CYS A 792 -23.40 52.25 13.47
N ALA A 793 -22.06 52.20 13.56
CA ALA A 793 -21.35 51.50 14.64
C ALA A 793 -20.30 52.38 15.38
N GLY A 794 -20.56 53.67 15.50
CA GLY A 794 -19.88 54.49 16.50
C GLY A 794 -20.29 54.07 17.92
N SER A 795 -19.31 53.96 18.83
CA SER A 795 -19.47 53.71 20.28
C SER A 795 -19.75 52.28 20.79
N ALA A 796 -18.90 51.31 20.46
CA ALA A 796 -18.82 50.02 21.19
C ALA A 796 -17.38 49.50 21.37
N GLY A 797 -16.57 50.17 22.21
CA GLY A 797 -15.21 49.70 22.54
C GLY A 797 -15.17 48.70 23.70
N ASP A 798 -14.21 47.76 23.67
CA ASP A 798 -13.88 46.73 24.69
C ASP A 798 -15.07 46.01 25.35
N THR A 799 -15.37 44.82 24.83
CA THR A 799 -16.32 43.86 25.42
C THR A 799 -15.63 42.55 25.78
N SER A 800 -15.34 42.35 27.06
CA SER A 800 -14.99 41.03 27.61
C SER A 800 -16.10 40.01 27.33
N GLY A 801 -15.76 38.84 26.78
CA GLY A 801 -16.71 37.83 26.29
C GLY A 801 -17.58 37.14 27.35
N GLY A 802 -18.61 37.85 27.84
CA GLY A 802 -19.62 37.27 28.73
C GLY A 802 -20.68 36.43 28.00
N PRO A 803 -21.45 35.58 28.70
CA PRO A 803 -22.47 34.69 28.10
C PRO A 803 -23.51 35.43 27.26
N CYS A 804 -23.89 36.65 27.66
CA CYS A 804 -24.83 37.51 26.91
C CYS A 804 -24.26 37.95 25.55
N THR A 805 -22.96 38.25 25.47
CA THR A 805 -22.28 38.63 24.23
C THR A 805 -22.21 37.45 23.25
N VAL A 806 -21.93 36.24 23.74
CA VAL A 806 -21.89 35.04 22.88
C VAL A 806 -23.27 34.69 22.34
N LEU A 807 -24.34 34.71 23.15
CA LEU A 807 -25.70 34.52 22.64
C LEU A 807 -26.10 35.62 21.64
N THR A 808 -25.71 36.87 21.89
CA THR A 808 -25.96 38.00 20.99
C THR A 808 -25.35 37.76 19.61
N LEU A 809 -24.12 37.24 19.55
CA LEU A 809 -23.42 36.90 18.32
C LEU A 809 -24.01 35.64 17.65
N LEU A 810 -24.32 34.59 18.42
CA LEU A 810 -24.99 33.38 17.92
C LEU A 810 -26.31 33.71 17.20
N CYS A 811 -27.18 34.50 17.83
CA CYS A 811 -28.45 34.92 17.24
C CYS A 811 -28.26 35.78 15.98
N ARG A 812 -27.16 36.52 15.84
CA ARG A 812 -26.85 37.29 14.61
C ARG A 812 -26.38 36.36 13.48
N LEU A 813 -25.51 35.40 13.80
CA LEU A 813 -24.99 34.43 12.82
C LEU A 813 -26.09 33.47 12.34
N GLN A 814 -26.99 33.01 13.23
CA GLN A 814 -28.13 32.19 12.85
C GLN A 814 -29.11 32.93 11.94
N VAL A 815 -29.42 34.20 12.22
CA VAL A 815 -30.25 35.03 11.31
C VAL A 815 -29.63 35.13 9.92
N TYR A 816 -28.30 35.25 9.82
CA TYR A 816 -27.62 35.24 8.52
C TYR A 816 -27.77 33.88 7.81
N LEU A 817 -27.46 32.77 8.48
CA LEU A 817 -27.60 31.41 7.91
C LEU A 817 -29.03 31.10 7.46
N HIS A 818 -30.03 31.41 8.28
CA HIS A 818 -31.44 31.21 7.96
C HIS A 818 -31.91 32.13 6.81
N SER A 819 -31.35 33.35 6.68
CA SER A 819 -31.65 34.25 5.56
C SER A 819 -31.14 33.75 4.21
N ILE A 820 -30.00 33.04 4.18
CA ILE A 820 -29.49 32.33 2.99
C ILE A 820 -30.07 30.92 2.84
N GLY A 821 -31.03 30.54 3.69
CA GLY A 821 -31.77 29.29 3.64
C GLY A 821 -31.01 28.05 4.11
N ILE A 822 -29.98 28.21 4.95
CA ILE A 822 -29.13 27.15 5.48
C ILE A 822 -29.35 26.99 7.00
N THR A 823 -29.49 25.75 7.48
CA THR A 823 -29.49 25.39 8.91
C THR A 823 -28.21 24.64 9.27
N HIS A 824 -27.72 24.77 10.50
CA HIS A 824 -26.44 24.15 10.92
C HIS A 824 -26.61 22.75 11.51
N ARG A 825 -27.59 22.55 12.41
CA ARG A 825 -27.98 21.26 13.00
C ARG A 825 -26.93 20.54 13.88
N ASP A 826 -25.86 21.23 14.27
CA ASP A 826 -24.87 20.73 15.25
C ASP A 826 -24.14 21.90 15.93
N LEU A 827 -24.93 22.81 16.51
CA LEU A 827 -24.41 23.93 17.29
C LEU A 827 -24.07 23.46 18.69
N LYS A 828 -22.79 23.57 19.03
CA LYS A 828 -22.20 23.15 20.31
C LYS A 828 -20.92 23.97 20.54
N PRO A 829 -20.43 24.11 21.79
CA PRO A 829 -19.29 24.98 22.10
C PRO A 829 -18.02 24.66 21.29
N GLU A 830 -17.81 23.39 20.91
CA GLU A 830 -16.68 22.95 20.10
C GLU A 830 -16.70 23.51 18.66
N ASN A 831 -17.88 23.86 18.16
CA ASN A 831 -18.10 24.41 16.82
C ASN A 831 -18.17 25.96 16.82
N LEU A 832 -17.83 26.58 17.95
CA LEU A 832 -17.86 28.03 18.18
C LEU A 832 -16.44 28.57 18.42
N LEU A 833 -15.87 29.18 17.39
CA LEU A 833 -14.51 29.71 17.41
C LEU A 833 -14.52 31.21 17.76
N LEU A 834 -13.48 31.68 18.44
CA LEU A 834 -13.21 33.10 18.65
C LEU A 834 -11.96 33.50 17.87
N ASP A 835 -11.98 34.65 17.19
CA ASP A 835 -10.78 35.20 16.54
C ASP A 835 -9.98 36.15 17.45
N GLU A 836 -8.87 36.70 16.96
CA GLU A 836 -7.95 37.54 17.76
C GLU A 836 -8.56 38.84 18.30
N ARG A 837 -9.79 39.18 17.91
CA ARG A 837 -10.55 40.35 18.37
C ARG A 837 -11.81 39.95 19.15
N ASP A 838 -11.85 38.72 19.66
CA ASP A 838 -12.99 38.10 20.36
C ASP A 838 -14.28 38.00 19.50
N ASN A 839 -14.19 38.02 18.16
CA ASN A 839 -15.37 37.80 17.31
C ASN A 839 -15.70 36.30 17.22
N LEU A 840 -16.97 35.97 17.43
CA LEU A 840 -17.50 34.62 17.27
C LEU A 840 -17.61 34.23 15.79
N LYS A 841 -17.14 33.03 15.45
CA LYS A 841 -17.27 32.38 14.14
C LYS A 841 -17.78 30.95 14.33
N ILE A 842 -18.71 30.53 13.47
CA ILE A 842 -19.22 29.15 13.48
C ILE A 842 -18.37 28.30 12.53
N SER A 843 -18.05 27.08 12.95
CA SER A 843 -17.30 26.09 12.18
C SER A 843 -18.00 24.73 12.13
N ASP A 844 -17.52 23.85 11.24
CA ASP A 844 -18.05 22.50 10.99
C ASP A 844 -19.49 22.44 10.43
N PHE A 845 -19.62 22.93 9.20
CA PHE A 845 -20.84 22.79 8.39
C PHE A 845 -21.07 21.36 7.84
N GLY A 846 -20.38 20.33 8.35
CA GLY A 846 -20.50 18.94 7.86
C GLY A 846 -21.90 18.35 7.99
N LEU A 847 -22.70 18.85 8.93
CA LEU A 847 -24.12 18.49 9.11
C LEU A 847 -25.10 19.58 8.65
N ALA A 848 -24.63 20.69 8.09
CA ALA A 848 -25.49 21.75 7.60
C ALA A 848 -26.31 21.30 6.37
N THR A 849 -27.47 21.92 6.14
CA THR A 849 -28.27 21.69 4.91
C THR A 849 -29.04 22.93 4.49
N VAL A 850 -29.27 23.06 3.18
CA VAL A 850 -30.25 24.01 2.64
C VAL A 850 -31.65 23.51 2.99
N PHE A 851 -32.50 24.37 3.54
CA PHE A 851 -33.92 24.13 3.82
C PHE A 851 -34.85 25.09 3.07
N ARG A 852 -34.35 26.24 2.60
CA ARG A 852 -35.11 27.26 1.84
C ARG A 852 -34.35 27.61 0.55
N HIS A 853 -34.99 27.44 -0.61
CA HIS A 853 -34.40 27.78 -1.92
C HIS A 853 -35.48 28.29 -2.89
N ASN A 854 -35.21 29.39 -3.60
CA ASN A 854 -36.14 30.04 -4.54
C ASN A 854 -37.56 30.25 -3.97
N GLY A 855 -37.66 30.69 -2.72
CA GLY A 855 -38.93 30.93 -2.03
C GLY A 855 -39.72 29.69 -1.61
N ARG A 856 -39.19 28.47 -1.83
CA ARG A 856 -39.78 27.21 -1.35
C ARG A 856 -39.01 26.69 -0.14
N GLU A 857 -39.75 26.33 0.90
CA GLU A 857 -39.21 25.69 2.10
C GLU A 857 -39.44 24.18 2.07
N ARG A 858 -38.51 23.44 2.66
CA ARG A 858 -38.52 21.99 2.77
C ARG A 858 -38.44 21.59 4.25
N LEU A 859 -39.33 20.70 4.68
CA LEU A 859 -39.21 20.00 5.95
C LEU A 859 -38.03 19.01 5.93
N LEU A 860 -37.39 18.86 7.08
CA LEU A 860 -36.24 17.99 7.27
C LEU A 860 -36.69 16.69 7.94
N ASN A 861 -36.09 15.57 7.53
CA ASN A 861 -36.49 14.21 7.89
C ASN A 861 -35.32 13.32 8.33
N LYS A 862 -34.13 13.91 8.58
CA LYS A 862 -32.91 13.18 8.94
C LYS A 862 -32.42 13.62 10.31
N MET A 863 -32.44 12.70 11.28
CA MET A 863 -31.80 12.88 12.57
C MET A 863 -30.28 13.05 12.42
N CYS A 864 -29.75 14.12 13.01
CA CYS A 864 -28.32 14.44 13.09
C CYS A 864 -28.09 15.51 14.17
N GLY A 865 -26.87 15.55 14.71
CA GLY A 865 -26.47 16.47 15.79
C GLY A 865 -26.02 15.73 17.06
N THR A 866 -25.41 16.47 17.98
CA THR A 866 -24.86 15.92 19.24
C THR A 866 -25.95 15.85 20.33
N LEU A 867 -26.23 14.66 20.89
CA LEU A 867 -27.45 14.31 21.65
C LEU A 867 -27.98 15.34 22.67
N PRO A 868 -27.17 15.95 23.57
CA PRO A 868 -27.67 16.93 24.55
C PRO A 868 -28.24 18.21 23.91
N TYR A 869 -27.72 18.58 22.73
CA TYR A 869 -28.03 19.81 21.99
C TYR A 869 -29.12 19.62 20.93
N VAL A 870 -29.53 18.38 20.65
CA VAL A 870 -30.59 18.06 19.70
C VAL A 870 -31.95 18.46 20.28
N ALA A 871 -32.87 18.94 19.43
CA ALA A 871 -34.22 19.34 19.83
C ALA A 871 -35.17 18.12 19.94
N PRO A 872 -36.15 18.11 20.86
CA PRO A 872 -37.01 16.96 21.11
C PRO A 872 -37.86 16.56 19.89
N GLU A 873 -38.24 17.50 19.03
CA GLU A 873 -38.96 17.21 17.79
C GLU A 873 -38.13 16.38 16.80
N LEU A 874 -36.79 16.49 16.84
CA LEU A 874 -35.90 15.69 15.98
C LEU A 874 -36.01 14.20 16.31
N LEU A 875 -36.24 13.87 17.59
CA LEU A 875 -36.30 12.51 18.12
C LEU A 875 -37.67 11.85 17.94
N ARG A 876 -38.73 12.64 17.71
CA ARG A 876 -40.13 12.18 17.73
C ARG A 876 -40.91 12.39 16.43
N CYS A 877 -40.55 13.39 15.63
CA CYS A 877 -41.30 13.74 14.42
C CYS A 877 -40.57 13.25 13.15
N PRO A 878 -41.26 12.57 12.21
CA PRO A 878 -40.64 12.11 10.97
C PRO A 878 -40.27 13.27 10.03
N GLU A 879 -40.93 14.42 10.18
CA GLU A 879 -40.65 15.67 9.46
C GLU A 879 -40.69 16.85 10.45
N PHE A 880 -39.74 17.78 10.34
CA PHE A 880 -39.61 18.94 11.24
C PHE A 880 -39.10 20.20 10.52
N CYS A 881 -39.39 21.37 11.10
CA CYS A 881 -38.89 22.66 10.63
C CYS A 881 -37.42 22.88 11.02
N ALA A 882 -36.64 23.50 10.14
CA ALA A 882 -35.20 23.67 10.33
C ALA A 882 -34.83 24.74 11.38
N GLU A 883 -35.43 25.92 11.30
CA GLU A 883 -35.04 27.09 12.12
C GLU A 883 -35.20 26.89 13.63
N PRO A 884 -36.28 26.25 14.16
CA PRO A 884 -36.44 26.02 15.60
C PRO A 884 -35.39 25.11 16.23
N VAL A 885 -34.77 24.21 15.45
CA VAL A 885 -33.76 23.24 15.93
C VAL A 885 -32.46 23.96 16.30
N ASP A 886 -31.99 24.87 15.46
CA ASP A 886 -30.79 25.68 15.74
C ASP A 886 -31.03 26.61 16.97
N VAL A 887 -32.27 27.09 17.17
CA VAL A 887 -32.65 27.90 18.35
C VAL A 887 -32.59 27.09 19.64
N TRP A 888 -33.06 25.84 19.63
CA TRP A 888 -32.96 24.94 20.79
C TRP A 888 -31.50 24.70 21.21
N ALA A 889 -30.64 24.38 20.24
CA ALA A 889 -29.22 24.15 20.50
C ALA A 889 -28.52 25.39 21.10
N CYS A 890 -28.89 26.60 20.65
CA CYS A 890 -28.42 27.85 21.27
C CYS A 890 -28.84 27.99 22.75
N GLY A 891 -30.02 27.48 23.13
CA GLY A 891 -30.47 27.45 24.52
C GLY A 891 -29.65 26.50 25.39
N VAL A 892 -29.31 25.31 24.88
CA VAL A 892 -28.46 24.34 25.59
C VAL A 892 -27.03 24.88 25.77
N VAL A 893 -26.47 25.51 24.73
CA VAL A 893 -25.18 26.22 24.82
C VAL A 893 -25.22 27.33 25.88
N LEU A 894 -26.30 28.13 25.92
CA LEU A 894 -26.46 29.19 26.92
C LEU A 894 -26.51 28.64 28.34
N THR A 895 -27.25 27.55 28.59
CA THR A 895 -27.28 26.88 29.90
C THR A 895 -25.89 26.40 30.31
N ALA A 896 -25.16 25.74 29.40
CA ALA A 896 -23.79 25.29 29.66
C ALA A 896 -22.84 26.44 30.02
N MET A 897 -22.95 27.58 29.33
CA MET A 897 -22.16 28.79 29.61
C MET A 897 -22.53 29.48 30.93
N LEU A 898 -23.78 29.37 31.40
CA LEU A 898 -24.25 30.02 32.63
C LEU A 898 -24.02 29.17 33.88
N ALA A 899 -24.22 27.85 33.80
CA ALA A 899 -24.14 26.94 34.95
C ALA A 899 -22.84 26.12 35.02
N GLY A 900 -22.06 26.08 33.94
CA GLY A 900 -20.85 25.26 33.82
C GLY A 900 -21.12 23.77 33.62
N GLU A 901 -22.38 23.37 33.41
CA GLU A 901 -22.83 21.99 33.24
C GLU A 901 -24.00 21.90 32.25
N LEU A 902 -24.18 20.72 31.65
CA LEU A 902 -25.28 20.47 30.71
C LEU A 902 -26.62 20.24 31.46
N PRO A 903 -27.77 20.58 30.85
CA PRO A 903 -29.07 20.41 31.48
C PRO A 903 -29.59 18.98 31.53
N TRP A 904 -29.16 18.11 30.60
CA TRP A 904 -29.57 16.72 30.44
C TRP A 904 -28.64 16.03 29.43
N ASP A 905 -28.63 14.69 29.40
CA ASP A 905 -27.90 13.92 28.38
C ASP A 905 -28.65 13.86 27.04
N GLN A 906 -30.00 13.83 27.08
CA GLN A 906 -30.87 13.91 25.89
C GLN A 906 -32.30 14.34 26.30
N PRO A 907 -33.03 15.10 25.46
CA PRO A 907 -34.40 15.50 25.77
C PRO A 907 -35.42 14.41 25.39
N SER A 908 -35.39 13.30 26.14
CA SER A 908 -36.34 12.18 26.03
C SER A 908 -37.06 11.93 27.36
N ASP A 909 -38.23 11.30 27.31
CA ASP A 909 -39.01 11.00 28.53
C ASP A 909 -38.31 10.01 29.48
N SER A 910 -37.33 9.27 28.97
CA SER A 910 -36.44 8.40 29.74
C SER A 910 -35.32 9.13 30.51
N CYS A 911 -35.13 10.44 30.31
CA CYS A 911 -34.18 11.25 31.06
C CYS A 911 -34.92 11.98 32.19
N GLN A 912 -34.53 11.70 33.44
CA GLN A 912 -35.19 12.26 34.62
C GLN A 912 -35.05 13.78 34.67
N GLU A 913 -33.88 14.30 34.32
CA GLU A 913 -33.55 15.74 34.31
C GLU A 913 -34.40 16.52 33.28
N TYR A 914 -34.70 15.91 32.14
CA TYR A 914 -35.61 16.48 31.14
C TYR A 914 -37.08 16.44 31.59
N SER A 915 -37.49 15.38 32.29
CA SER A 915 -38.82 15.29 32.91
C SER A 915 -38.98 16.30 34.06
N ASP A 916 -37.97 16.49 34.90
CA ASP A 916 -37.94 17.49 35.97
C ASP A 916 -37.97 18.93 35.42
N TRP A 917 -37.35 19.20 34.27
CA TRP A 917 -37.49 20.47 33.55
C TRP A 917 -38.93 20.71 33.06
N LYS A 918 -39.59 19.69 32.50
CA LYS A 918 -41.00 19.76 32.07
C LYS A 918 -41.95 20.01 33.25
N GLU A 919 -41.67 19.43 34.42
CA GLU A 919 -42.36 19.68 35.68
C GLU A 919 -41.97 21.02 36.36
N ARG A 920 -41.11 21.83 35.71
CA ARG A 920 -40.62 23.14 36.18
C ARG A 920 -39.87 23.11 37.52
N LYS A 921 -39.18 22.01 37.86
CA LYS A 921 -38.35 21.85 39.07
C LYS A 921 -37.03 22.64 38.99
N THR A 922 -37.13 23.96 38.88
CA THR A 922 -36.01 24.91 38.73
C THR A 922 -35.13 25.07 39.97
N TYR A 923 -35.47 24.43 41.09
CA TYR A 923 -34.65 24.37 42.30
C TYR A 923 -33.50 23.35 42.22
N LEU A 924 -33.47 22.51 41.18
CA LEU A 924 -32.41 21.54 40.91
C LEU A 924 -31.29 22.17 40.03
N PRO A 925 -30.04 21.68 40.10
CA PRO A 925 -29.00 22.05 39.13
C PRO A 925 -29.37 21.55 37.71
N PRO A 926 -28.97 22.25 36.63
CA PRO A 926 -28.23 23.51 36.59
C PRO A 926 -29.02 24.76 37.00
N TRP A 927 -30.34 24.69 36.96
CA TRP A 927 -31.24 25.86 37.02
C TRP A 927 -31.06 26.70 38.29
N LYS A 928 -30.79 26.07 39.44
CA LYS A 928 -30.45 26.73 40.71
C LYS A 928 -29.25 27.68 40.63
N LYS A 929 -28.30 27.46 39.71
CA LYS A 929 -27.10 28.28 39.52
C LYS A 929 -27.34 29.51 38.62
N ILE A 930 -28.52 29.63 38.01
CA ILE A 930 -28.82 30.61 36.98
C ILE A 930 -29.73 31.71 37.53
N ASP A 931 -29.35 32.97 37.32
CA ASP A 931 -30.16 34.13 37.71
C ASP A 931 -31.58 34.09 37.11
N SER A 932 -32.55 34.66 37.82
CA SER A 932 -33.98 34.66 37.42
C SER A 932 -34.24 35.29 36.03
N ALA A 933 -33.42 36.24 35.60
CA ALA A 933 -33.55 36.89 34.29
C ALA A 933 -33.15 35.99 33.10
N PRO A 934 -31.93 35.40 33.04
CA PRO A 934 -31.60 34.41 32.02
C PRO A 934 -32.48 33.15 32.11
N LEU A 935 -32.86 32.70 33.30
CA LEU A 935 -33.75 31.54 33.48
C LEU A 935 -35.13 31.76 32.81
N ALA A 936 -35.69 32.97 32.93
CA ALA A 936 -36.93 33.35 32.25
C ALA A 936 -36.82 33.37 30.71
N LEU A 937 -35.63 33.63 30.15
CA LEU A 937 -35.37 33.49 28.71
C LEU A 937 -35.20 32.02 28.31
N LEU A 938 -34.48 31.22 29.11
CA LEU A 938 -34.29 29.79 28.87
C LEU A 938 -35.61 29.02 28.84
N HIS A 939 -36.59 29.34 29.69
CA HIS A 939 -37.94 28.77 29.60
C HIS A 939 -38.63 29.00 28.24
N LYS A 940 -38.36 30.13 27.56
CA LYS A 940 -38.93 30.44 26.25
C LYS A 940 -38.17 29.75 25.10
N ILE A 941 -36.86 29.58 25.24
CA ILE A 941 -35.99 28.94 24.23
C ILE A 941 -36.11 27.42 24.29
N LEU A 942 -36.10 26.83 25.49
CA LEU A 942 -36.17 25.38 25.71
C LEU A 942 -37.63 24.91 25.91
N THR A 943 -38.54 25.45 25.08
CA THR A 943 -39.94 25.02 24.97
C THR A 943 -40.04 23.84 24.00
N GLU A 944 -40.74 22.77 24.43
CA GLU A 944 -40.84 21.50 23.69
C GLU A 944 -41.56 21.64 22.34
N SER A 945 -42.70 22.34 22.29
CA SER A 945 -43.42 22.58 21.03
C SER A 945 -42.69 23.59 20.14
N PRO A 946 -42.28 23.22 18.90
CA PRO A 946 -41.56 24.13 18.00
C PRO A 946 -42.36 25.39 17.61
N ALA A 947 -43.69 25.28 17.54
CA ALA A 947 -44.58 26.39 17.19
C ALA A 947 -44.78 27.40 18.34
N ALA A 948 -44.53 26.99 19.60
CA ALA A 948 -44.59 27.86 20.78
C ALA A 948 -43.20 28.35 21.23
N ARG A 949 -42.12 27.86 20.60
CA ARG A 949 -40.74 28.23 20.91
C ARG A 949 -40.45 29.64 20.40
N ILE A 950 -39.75 30.45 21.21
CA ILE A 950 -39.45 31.84 20.87
C ILE A 950 -38.58 31.95 19.59
N THR A 951 -38.96 32.85 18.68
CA THR A 951 -38.22 33.08 17.44
C THR A 951 -37.00 33.98 17.68
N ILE A 952 -35.97 33.92 16.82
CA ILE A 952 -34.78 34.80 16.97
C ILE A 952 -35.13 36.30 16.94
N PRO A 953 -36.05 36.78 16.07
CA PRO A 953 -36.58 38.15 16.15
C PRO A 953 -37.18 38.53 17.50
N ASP A 954 -37.79 37.59 18.22
CA ASP A 954 -38.39 37.84 19.54
C ASP A 954 -37.41 37.70 20.70
N ILE A 955 -36.40 36.82 20.58
CA ILE A 955 -35.24 36.78 21.50
C ILE A 955 -34.55 38.15 21.53
N LYS A 956 -34.39 38.80 20.36
CA LYS A 956 -33.79 40.15 20.26
C LYS A 956 -34.58 41.24 21.00
N LYS A 957 -35.88 41.04 21.24
CA LYS A 957 -36.75 41.98 21.99
C LYS A 957 -36.73 41.71 23.50
N ASP A 958 -36.14 40.61 23.97
CA ASP A 958 -36.20 40.24 25.37
C ASP A 958 -35.38 41.19 26.27
N ARG A 959 -35.87 41.38 27.49
CA ARG A 959 -35.27 42.26 28.51
C ARG A 959 -33.87 41.80 28.95
N TRP A 960 -33.52 40.52 28.78
CA TRP A 960 -32.17 40.02 29.02
C TRP A 960 -31.21 40.35 27.88
N TYR A 961 -31.67 40.24 26.62
CA TYR A 961 -30.88 40.56 25.41
C TYR A 961 -30.52 42.06 25.33
N SER A 962 -31.37 42.92 25.88
CA SER A 962 -31.27 44.39 25.73
C SER A 962 -30.43 45.11 26.81
N LYS A 963 -29.82 44.40 27.76
CA LYS A 963 -29.04 45.02 28.85
C LYS A 963 -27.54 45.15 28.51
N PRO A 964 -26.96 46.36 28.46
CA PRO A 964 -25.51 46.53 28.32
C PRO A 964 -24.76 46.13 29.61
N LEU A 965 -23.65 45.41 29.46
CA LEU A 965 -22.73 45.06 30.56
C LEU A 965 -22.03 46.32 31.10
N LYS A 966 -22.05 46.52 32.43
CA LYS A 966 -21.39 47.65 33.09
C LYS A 966 -19.85 47.50 33.03
N LYS A 967 -19.15 48.58 32.69
CA LYS A 967 -17.67 48.64 32.63
C LYS A 967 -17.02 48.94 33.99
N GLY A 968 -15.90 48.26 34.27
CA GLY A 968 -15.00 48.44 35.42
C GLY A 968 -14.29 47.12 35.74
N VAL A 969 -12.99 47.03 36.05
CA VAL A 969 -12.11 48.00 36.74
C VAL A 969 -10.71 48.05 36.06
N LYS A 970 -10.06 49.22 36.09
CA LYS A 970 -8.69 49.44 35.56
C LYS A 970 -7.63 48.74 36.45
N ARG A 971 -6.60 48.14 35.85
CA ARG A 971 -5.31 47.84 36.53
C ARG A 971 -4.18 48.67 35.89
N ALA A 972 -3.28 49.18 36.73
CA ALA A 972 -2.30 50.21 36.40
C ALA A 972 -0.98 49.66 35.81
N ARG A 973 -0.22 50.54 35.13
CA ARG A 973 1.17 50.32 34.67
C ARG A 973 2.18 50.84 35.71
N VAL A 974 3.11 49.98 36.19
CA VAL A 974 4.39 50.29 36.88
C VAL A 974 5.27 49.03 36.70
N SER A 975 6.30 48.97 35.84
CA SER A 975 7.72 49.38 35.98
C SER A 975 8.54 48.75 37.14
N THR A 976 9.53 47.94 36.74
CA THR A 976 10.80 47.53 37.42
C THR A 976 11.10 47.94 38.88
N GLY A 977 11.49 46.96 39.73
CA GLY A 977 12.46 47.15 40.82
C GLY A 977 12.27 46.33 42.12
N GLY A 978 13.35 45.73 42.64
CA GLY A 978 13.67 45.70 44.09
C GLY A 978 13.04 44.68 45.08
N VAL A 979 13.76 43.57 45.32
CA VAL A 979 14.10 42.87 46.60
C VAL A 979 13.25 43.01 47.91
N SER A 980 13.14 41.86 48.61
CA SER A 980 12.94 41.59 50.06
C SER A 980 11.54 41.45 50.71
N ASP A 981 11.48 40.37 51.52
CA ASP A 981 10.70 40.06 52.74
C ASP A 981 9.19 39.73 52.74
N SER A 982 8.88 38.82 53.67
CA SER A 982 7.58 38.25 54.06
C SER A 982 7.41 38.45 55.58
N PRO A 983 6.32 38.03 56.27
CA PRO A 983 5.03 37.50 55.78
C PRO A 983 3.76 38.15 56.41
N GLY A 984 2.60 37.94 55.76
CA GLY A 984 1.30 37.83 56.45
C GLY A 984 0.37 39.07 56.42
N GLY A 985 -0.95 38.82 56.49
CA GLY A 985 -1.96 39.85 56.79
C GLY A 985 -3.08 40.04 55.76
N PHE A 986 -3.92 39.01 55.52
CA PHE A 986 -5.17 39.16 54.75
C PHE A 986 -6.22 39.99 55.53
N SER A 987 -6.92 40.89 54.83
CA SER A 987 -8.25 41.40 55.21
C SER A 987 -9.07 41.57 53.92
N LYS A 988 -10.04 40.70 53.62
CA LYS A 988 -11.49 40.77 53.97
C LYS A 988 -12.23 41.88 53.19
N HIS A 989 -13.50 41.75 52.77
CA HIS A 989 -14.46 40.63 52.66
C HIS A 989 -15.74 41.18 52.00
N VAL A 990 -16.44 40.38 51.19
CA VAL A 990 -17.92 40.16 51.15
C VAL A 990 -18.05 38.85 50.34
N ARG A 991 -18.30 37.64 50.86
CA ARG A 991 -18.95 37.09 52.06
C ARG A 991 -20.48 37.15 52.08
N SER A 992 -21.10 35.98 52.00
CA SER A 992 -22.23 35.57 52.84
C SER A 992 -22.25 34.04 52.93
N ASP A 993 -21.49 33.51 53.88
CA ASP A 993 -21.56 32.11 54.31
C ASP A 993 -22.82 31.88 55.15
N MET A 994 -23.27 30.62 55.28
CA MET A 994 -23.75 30.11 56.57
C MET A 994 -23.22 28.69 56.77
N ASP A 995 -22.36 28.56 57.77
CA ASP A 995 -21.90 27.28 58.32
C ASP A 995 -23.00 26.62 59.17
N PHE A 996 -22.94 25.30 59.35
CA PHE A 996 -22.98 24.69 60.69
C PHE A 996 -22.36 23.28 60.69
N SER A 997 -21.70 22.96 61.81
CA SER A 997 -20.94 21.71 62.04
C SER A 997 -21.79 20.66 62.84
N PRO A 998 -21.25 19.51 63.31
CA PRO A 998 -21.89 18.21 63.06
C PRO A 998 -22.78 17.66 64.18
N VAL A 999 -23.82 16.90 63.81
CA VAL A 999 -24.60 16.04 64.73
C VAL A 999 -24.82 14.66 64.09
N LYS A 1000 -25.01 13.64 64.94
CA LYS A 1000 -24.96 12.20 64.63
C LYS A 1000 -26.19 11.67 63.88
N SER A 1001 -25.98 10.55 63.18
CA SER A 1001 -26.95 9.56 62.61
C SER A 1001 -28.19 9.27 63.48
N PRO A 1002 -29.35 8.78 62.95
CA PRO A 1002 -29.40 7.72 61.91
C PRO A 1002 -30.60 7.67 60.91
N LEU A 1003 -30.51 6.70 59.98
CA LEU A 1003 -31.60 5.99 59.24
C LEU A 1003 -32.50 6.75 58.24
N GLY A 1004 -32.64 6.16 57.05
CA GLY A 1004 -33.59 6.56 56.00
C GLY A 1004 -33.05 6.28 54.60
N GLU A 1005 -33.43 5.16 53.98
CA GLU A 1005 -33.03 4.84 52.60
C GLU A 1005 -33.88 5.61 51.58
N GLU A 1006 -33.25 6.46 50.75
CA GLU A 1006 -33.78 6.79 49.44
C GLU A 1006 -32.63 7.07 48.45
N LYS A 1007 -32.51 6.22 47.43
CA LYS A 1007 -31.31 6.10 46.59
C LYS A 1007 -31.41 7.01 45.36
N VAL A 1008 -31.23 8.32 45.56
CA VAL A 1008 -31.20 9.29 44.46
C VAL A 1008 -29.96 9.08 43.60
N SER A 1009 -30.16 8.68 42.34
CA SER A 1009 -29.10 8.48 41.35
C SER A 1009 -28.79 9.79 40.63
N TYR A 1010 -27.56 10.28 40.74
CA TYR A 1010 -27.09 11.50 40.05
C TYR A 1010 -26.10 11.20 38.93
N SER A 1011 -26.08 12.07 37.91
CA SER A 1011 -25.11 12.02 36.81
C SER A 1011 -23.65 12.11 37.30
N THR A 1012 -22.75 11.43 36.59
CA THR A 1012 -21.59 10.77 37.19
C THR A 1012 -20.22 11.17 36.61
N SER A 1013 -20.16 12.31 35.92
CA SER A 1013 -19.03 12.73 35.06
C SER A 1013 -18.36 14.07 35.44
N GLN A 1014 -18.64 14.60 36.64
CA GLN A 1014 -18.12 15.89 37.10
C GLN A 1014 -16.99 15.76 38.12
N PRO A 1015 -15.86 16.49 37.95
CA PRO A 1015 -14.72 16.46 38.87
C PRO A 1015 -14.91 17.33 40.12
N GLU A 1016 -14.33 16.90 41.25
CA GLU A 1016 -14.25 17.67 42.50
C GLU A 1016 -12.80 17.93 42.96
N PRO A 1017 -12.52 19.02 43.73
CA PRO A 1017 -11.20 19.34 44.27
C PRO A 1017 -10.73 18.37 45.37
N GLY A 1018 -9.44 18.01 45.40
CA GLY A 1018 -8.88 17.05 46.36
C GLY A 1018 -7.61 17.54 47.07
N THR A 1019 -7.57 17.41 48.40
CA THR A 1019 -6.47 17.88 49.26
C THR A 1019 -5.24 16.96 49.30
N GLY A 1020 -4.13 17.42 48.70
CA GLY A 1020 -2.73 17.31 49.20
C GLY A 1020 -2.01 15.95 49.31
N GLY A 1021 -0.79 15.84 48.71
CA GLY A 1021 0.19 14.77 49.05
C GLY A 1021 1.37 14.56 48.05
N MET A 1022 2.61 14.73 48.53
CA MET A 1022 3.97 14.61 47.91
C MET A 1022 4.23 13.61 46.74
N LEU A 1023 4.98 13.99 45.69
CA LEU A 1023 6.46 13.89 45.44
C LEU A 1023 6.96 12.43 45.16
N TRP A 1024 7.70 12.11 44.07
CA TRP A 1024 9.16 12.27 43.86
C TRP A 1024 9.61 12.44 42.37
N ASP A 1025 10.91 12.73 42.21
CA ASP A 1025 11.76 13.08 41.04
C ASP A 1025 12.18 11.91 40.09
N CYS A 1026 13.10 12.06 39.11
CA CYS A 1026 13.30 13.02 38.00
C CYS A 1026 14.53 12.57 37.13
N GLY A 1027 14.68 13.08 35.89
CA GLY A 1027 15.88 12.90 35.04
C GLY A 1027 15.72 11.92 33.85
N ALA A 1028 16.29 12.15 32.66
CA ALA A 1028 17.13 13.26 32.19
C ALA A 1028 17.04 13.49 30.65
N ALA A 1029 17.47 14.70 30.22
CA ALA A 1029 18.22 15.07 28.99
C ALA A 1029 18.10 14.26 27.66
N ALA A 1030 18.22 14.84 26.46
CA ALA A 1030 18.26 16.25 26.02
C ALA A 1030 18.12 16.35 24.47
N ILE A 1031 17.37 17.37 24.02
CA ILE A 1031 17.71 18.37 22.99
C ILE A 1031 18.14 17.92 21.57
N ASP A 1032 17.30 18.25 20.58
CA ASP A 1032 17.62 19.23 19.50
C ASP A 1032 16.26 19.74 18.92
N LYS A 1033 16.05 21.02 18.59
CA LYS A 1033 16.56 21.82 17.44
C LYS A 1033 16.20 21.18 16.08
N LEU A 1034 15.74 21.90 15.04
CA LEU A 1034 15.63 23.35 14.84
C LEU A 1034 14.44 23.69 13.90
N VAL A 1035 13.48 24.45 14.42
CA VAL A 1035 12.77 25.64 13.87
C VAL A 1035 12.86 25.96 12.36
N GLN A 1036 11.69 26.20 11.71
CA GLN A 1036 11.26 27.45 10.98
C GLN A 1036 10.14 27.17 9.94
N GLY A 1037 9.01 27.92 9.88
CA GLY A 1037 8.11 27.85 8.68
C GLY A 1037 6.60 28.23 8.65
N ILE A 1038 5.94 28.69 9.73
CA ILE A 1038 4.68 29.52 9.76
C ILE A 1038 3.47 29.23 8.81
N SER A 1039 2.30 28.82 9.35
CA SER A 1039 0.91 29.31 9.01
C SER A 1039 -0.18 28.55 9.82
N PHE A 1040 -1.39 29.13 10.04
CA PHE A 1040 -2.13 28.92 11.30
C PHE A 1040 -3.69 28.84 11.30
N SER A 1041 -4.37 28.15 10.39
CA SER A 1041 -5.82 27.84 10.59
C SER A 1041 -6.31 26.49 10.04
N GLN A 1042 -5.58 25.94 9.08
CA GLN A 1042 -5.42 24.50 8.91
C GLN A 1042 -3.92 24.24 8.78
N PRO A 1043 -3.42 23.06 9.17
CA PRO A 1043 -2.16 22.65 8.60
C PRO A 1043 -2.40 22.26 7.14
N THR A 1044 -1.59 22.81 6.24
CA THR A 1044 -1.60 22.45 4.81
C THR A 1044 -1.13 21.01 4.56
N CYS A 1045 -0.60 20.31 5.58
CA CYS A 1045 -0.22 18.90 5.55
C CYS A 1045 -0.89 18.12 6.71
N PRO A 1046 -1.46 16.91 6.49
CA PRO A 1046 -2.15 16.12 7.52
C PRO A 1046 -1.32 15.81 8.77
N GLU A 1047 0.00 15.75 8.62
CA GLU A 1047 0.97 15.33 9.64
C GLU A 1047 1.11 16.30 10.84
N HIS A 1048 0.72 17.57 10.70
CA HIS A 1048 0.64 18.49 11.86
C HIS A 1048 -0.54 18.14 12.80
N MET A 1049 -1.47 17.25 12.41
CA MET A 1049 -2.42 16.68 13.36
C MET A 1049 -1.75 15.78 14.40
N LEU A 1050 -0.56 15.23 14.09
CA LEU A 1050 0.12 14.16 14.84
C LEU A 1050 1.15 14.64 15.88
N VAL A 1051 1.36 15.95 16.04
CA VAL A 1051 2.37 16.45 16.99
C VAL A 1051 2.00 16.08 18.43
N ASN A 1052 2.79 15.14 18.96
CA ASN A 1052 2.73 14.51 20.28
C ASN A 1052 1.44 13.74 20.62
N SER A 1053 1.19 12.65 19.89
CA SER A 1053 0.60 11.43 20.47
C SER A 1053 1.62 10.28 20.39
N GLN A 1054 2.02 9.73 21.54
CA GLN A 1054 3.00 8.64 21.62
C GLN A 1054 2.46 7.29 21.11
N LEU A 1055 3.39 6.53 20.51
CA LEU A 1055 3.42 5.06 20.42
C LEU A 1055 2.22 4.36 19.75
N LEU A 1056 2.45 3.91 18.52
CA LEU A 1056 1.59 2.98 17.79
C LEU A 1056 1.44 1.65 18.56
N GLY A 1057 0.23 1.41 19.05
CA GLY A 1057 -0.20 0.07 19.47
C GLY A 1057 -0.40 -0.86 18.27
N THR A 1058 -0.44 -2.16 18.57
CA THR A 1058 -0.52 -3.29 17.64
C THR A 1058 -1.57 -3.13 16.54
N PRO A 1059 -1.28 -3.52 15.27
CA PRO A 1059 -2.32 -3.74 14.27
C PRO A 1059 -3.15 -4.95 14.69
N GLY A 1060 -4.47 -4.77 14.89
CA GLY A 1060 -5.34 -5.88 15.28
C GLY A 1060 -6.64 -5.47 16.00
N SER A 1061 -6.68 -4.30 16.65
CA SER A 1061 -7.96 -3.73 17.11
C SER A 1061 -8.63 -2.92 16.00
N SER A 1062 -9.88 -3.27 15.69
CA SER A 1062 -10.77 -2.49 14.84
C SER A 1062 -11.19 -1.21 15.57
N GLN A 1063 -10.30 -0.21 15.55
CA GLN A 1063 -10.67 1.17 15.86
C GLN A 1063 -10.55 2.04 14.63
N SER A 1064 -11.61 2.80 14.35
CA SER A 1064 -11.65 3.71 13.21
C SER A 1064 -10.61 4.83 13.38
N PRO A 1065 -10.15 5.46 12.29
CA PRO A 1065 -9.28 6.65 12.38
C PRO A 1065 -9.86 7.74 13.30
N TRP A 1066 -11.19 7.86 13.34
CA TRP A 1066 -11.94 8.75 14.23
C TRP A 1066 -11.86 8.39 15.72
N GLN A 1067 -11.69 7.11 16.07
CA GLN A 1067 -11.50 6.69 17.47
C GLN A 1067 -10.06 6.91 17.97
N ARG A 1068 -9.07 6.97 17.07
CA ARG A 1068 -7.68 7.36 17.41
C ARG A 1068 -7.53 8.85 17.70
N LEU A 1069 -8.48 9.68 17.29
CA LEU A 1069 -8.59 11.11 17.62
C LEU A 1069 -9.10 11.33 19.06
N VAL A 1070 -8.36 10.84 20.06
CA VAL A 1070 -8.76 10.98 21.47
C VAL A 1070 -8.53 12.42 21.97
N LYS A 1071 -9.63 13.17 21.99
CA LYS A 1071 -9.98 14.21 22.99
C LYS A 1071 -8.97 15.37 23.15
N ARG A 1072 -8.92 16.23 22.12
CA ARG A 1072 -8.55 17.65 22.27
C ARG A 1072 -9.70 18.38 22.97
N MET A 1073 -9.42 19.26 23.94
CA MET A 1073 -10.46 20.03 24.62
C MET A 1073 -10.48 21.49 24.18
N THR A 1074 -9.39 22.23 24.37
CA THR A 1074 -9.36 23.68 24.08
C THR A 1074 -7.94 24.17 23.83
N ARG A 1075 -7.81 25.21 23.00
CA ARG A 1075 -6.57 25.95 22.75
C ARG A 1075 -6.83 27.45 22.87
N PHE A 1076 -5.91 28.18 23.48
CA PHE A 1076 -5.92 29.65 23.44
C PHE A 1076 -4.49 30.19 23.48
N PHE A 1077 -4.29 31.38 22.92
CA PHE A 1077 -3.02 32.11 23.07
C PHE A 1077 -3.04 32.97 24.32
N THR A 1078 -1.93 32.97 25.07
CA THR A 1078 -1.66 33.95 26.13
C THR A 1078 -0.79 35.09 25.58
N LYS A 1079 -0.93 36.27 26.19
CA LYS A 1079 -0.06 37.45 25.99
C LYS A 1079 1.08 37.51 27.02
N LEU A 1080 1.21 36.50 27.87
CA LEU A 1080 2.26 36.37 28.88
C LEU A 1080 3.42 35.53 28.34
N ASP A 1081 4.59 35.72 28.92
CA ASP A 1081 5.75 34.85 28.76
C ASP A 1081 5.46 33.42 29.24
N ALA A 1082 6.37 32.47 28.96
CA ALA A 1082 6.15 31.06 29.27
C ALA A 1082 6.02 30.87 30.79
N ASP A 1083 6.90 31.51 31.56
CA ASP A 1083 6.90 31.41 33.02
C ASP A 1083 5.78 32.21 33.67
N GLY A 1084 5.35 33.33 33.09
CA GLY A 1084 4.12 34.03 33.50
C GLY A 1084 2.86 33.21 33.25
N SER A 1085 2.79 32.55 32.09
CA SER A 1085 1.71 31.61 31.75
C SER A 1085 1.71 30.39 32.69
N TYR A 1086 2.89 29.86 33.04
CA TYR A 1086 3.04 28.79 34.03
C TYR A 1086 2.61 29.21 35.42
N ARG A 1087 3.01 30.39 35.90
CA ARG A 1087 2.63 30.91 37.21
C ARG A 1087 1.13 31.12 37.31
N ALA A 1088 0.52 31.80 36.34
CA ALA A 1088 -0.93 32.02 36.31
C ALA A 1088 -1.72 30.69 36.26
N LEU A 1089 -1.30 29.73 35.43
CA LEU A 1089 -1.98 28.45 35.33
C LEU A 1089 -1.81 27.60 36.60
N LYS A 1090 -0.62 27.64 37.24
CA LYS A 1090 -0.36 26.99 38.54
C LYS A 1090 -1.25 27.57 39.64
N GLU A 1091 -1.27 28.90 39.79
CA GLU A 1091 -2.11 29.60 40.78
C GLU A 1091 -3.60 29.25 40.64
N VAL A 1092 -4.11 29.16 39.41
CA VAL A 1092 -5.49 28.76 39.14
C VAL A 1092 -5.72 27.29 39.53
N CYS A 1093 -4.82 26.36 39.18
CA CYS A 1093 -4.97 24.95 39.55
C CYS A 1093 -4.88 24.72 41.06
N GLU A 1094 -3.97 25.41 41.76
CA GLU A 1094 -3.88 25.36 43.22
C GLU A 1094 -5.13 25.94 43.89
N LYS A 1095 -5.66 27.07 43.38
CA LYS A 1095 -6.92 27.66 43.84
C LYS A 1095 -8.14 26.77 43.60
N MET A 1096 -8.14 25.97 42.54
CA MET A 1096 -9.20 25.00 42.22
C MET A 1096 -8.97 23.61 42.84
N GLY A 1097 -7.91 23.43 43.64
CA GLY A 1097 -7.60 22.18 44.33
C GLY A 1097 -7.31 20.99 43.38
N TYR A 1098 -6.72 21.27 42.22
CA TYR A 1098 -6.27 20.25 41.28
C TYR A 1098 -4.80 19.89 41.50
N GLY A 1099 -4.48 18.60 41.46
CA GLY A 1099 -3.10 18.12 41.55
C GLY A 1099 -2.26 18.58 40.35
N TRP A 1100 -1.11 19.20 40.62
CA TRP A 1100 -0.26 19.80 39.60
C TRP A 1100 1.11 19.11 39.52
N LYS A 1101 1.52 18.65 38.34
CA LYS A 1101 2.89 18.16 38.07
C LYS A 1101 3.41 18.68 36.73
N LYS A 1102 4.34 19.65 36.76
CA LYS A 1102 5.12 20.02 35.57
C LYS A 1102 5.97 18.82 35.17
N SER A 1103 5.71 18.24 34.00
CA SER A 1103 6.34 16.99 33.54
C SER A 1103 7.54 17.27 32.62
N CYS A 1104 7.53 18.37 31.87
CA CYS A 1104 8.71 18.90 31.19
C CYS A 1104 8.59 20.44 31.06
N THR A 1105 9.58 21.08 30.44
CA THR A 1105 9.63 22.54 30.24
C THR A 1105 8.33 23.11 29.65
N ASN A 1106 7.73 22.39 28.70
CA ASN A 1106 6.57 22.81 27.91
C ASN A 1106 5.28 21.98 28.19
N GLN A 1107 5.26 21.09 29.20
CA GLN A 1107 4.07 20.26 29.53
C GLN A 1107 3.78 20.22 31.03
N VAL A 1108 2.52 20.50 31.38
CA VAL A 1108 1.92 20.25 32.70
C VAL A 1108 1.04 19.01 32.62
N THR A 1109 1.10 18.18 33.64
CA THR A 1109 0.05 17.21 33.95
C THR A 1109 -0.80 17.79 35.08
N ILE A 1110 -2.10 18.00 34.84
CA ILE A 1110 -3.09 18.37 35.87
C ILE A 1110 -3.91 17.11 36.17
N SER A 1111 -4.07 16.73 37.42
CA SER A 1111 -4.86 15.57 37.83
C SER A 1111 -5.95 15.94 38.83
N THR A 1112 -7.15 15.44 38.62
CA THR A 1112 -8.30 15.59 39.51
C THR A 1112 -9.05 14.25 39.60
N THR A 1113 -10.00 14.14 40.52
CA THR A 1113 -10.89 12.97 40.62
C THR A 1113 -12.32 13.33 40.21
N ASP A 1114 -12.93 12.45 39.42
CA ASP A 1114 -14.37 12.43 39.14
C ASP A 1114 -15.14 11.91 40.37
N ARG A 1115 -16.44 12.22 40.49
CA ARG A 1115 -17.33 11.71 41.54
C ARG A 1115 -17.39 10.18 41.65
N ARG A 1116 -17.06 9.46 40.57
CA ARG A 1116 -16.85 8.00 40.56
C ARG A 1116 -15.53 7.54 41.20
N ASN A 1117 -14.76 8.42 41.83
CA ASN A 1117 -13.38 8.22 42.30
C ASN A 1117 -12.39 7.87 41.17
N ASN A 1118 -12.76 8.17 39.91
CA ASN A 1118 -11.94 7.94 38.74
C ASN A 1118 -10.90 9.05 38.59
N LYS A 1119 -9.62 8.68 38.44
CA LYS A 1119 -8.51 9.64 38.30
C LYS A 1119 -8.47 10.22 36.88
N LEU A 1120 -8.94 11.45 36.73
CA LEU A 1120 -8.84 12.24 35.52
C LEU A 1120 -7.46 12.89 35.44
N ILE A 1121 -6.81 12.75 34.29
CA ILE A 1121 -5.46 13.27 34.05
C ILE A 1121 -5.48 14.06 32.74
N PHE A 1122 -5.29 15.36 32.84
CA PHE A 1122 -5.13 16.29 31.74
C PHE A 1122 -3.65 16.55 31.48
N LYS A 1123 -3.29 16.75 30.22
CA LYS A 1123 -1.98 17.27 29.80
C LYS A 1123 -2.18 18.61 29.10
N VAL A 1124 -1.54 19.64 29.65
CA VAL A 1124 -1.52 20.99 29.09
C VAL A 1124 -0.15 21.21 28.47
N ASN A 1125 -0.10 21.50 27.18
CA ASN A 1125 1.14 21.85 26.49
C ASN A 1125 1.18 23.36 26.29
N LEU A 1126 2.26 24.01 26.70
CA LEU A 1126 2.54 25.40 26.33
C LEU A 1126 3.49 25.36 25.13
N VAL A 1127 2.98 25.78 23.98
CA VAL A 1127 3.70 25.80 22.70
C VAL A 1127 3.96 27.26 22.36
N GLU A 1128 5.21 27.68 22.45
CA GLU A 1128 5.64 29.01 22.05
C GLU A 1128 5.63 29.12 20.52
N MET A 1129 4.90 30.09 19.98
CA MET A 1129 4.70 30.27 18.55
C MET A 1129 4.71 31.76 18.21
N GLU A 1130 5.74 32.20 17.49
CA GLU A 1130 5.81 33.53 16.85
C GLU A 1130 5.41 34.69 17.78
N SER A 1131 6.10 34.82 18.92
CA SER A 1131 5.89 35.83 19.97
C SER A 1131 4.62 35.72 20.83
N LYS A 1132 3.79 34.69 20.66
CA LYS A 1132 2.66 34.35 21.54
C LYS A 1132 2.81 32.91 22.06
N ILE A 1133 2.09 32.58 23.13
CA ILE A 1133 2.16 31.23 23.73
C ILE A 1133 0.81 30.54 23.63
N LEU A 1134 0.75 29.45 22.87
CA LEU A 1134 -0.43 28.61 22.71
C LEU A 1134 -0.52 27.60 23.86
N VAL A 1135 -1.63 27.58 24.58
CA VAL A 1135 -1.89 26.61 25.66
C VAL A 1135 -2.89 25.57 25.15
N ASP A 1136 -2.44 24.31 24.98
CA ASP A 1136 -3.20 23.19 24.38
C ASP A 1136 -3.58 22.14 25.44
N PHE A 1137 -4.86 22.06 25.80
CA PHE A 1137 -5.39 21.13 26.79
C PHE A 1137 -5.87 19.81 26.14
N ARG A 1138 -5.31 18.68 26.59
CA ARG A 1138 -5.65 17.32 26.14
C ARG A 1138 -5.99 16.41 27.33
N LEU A 1139 -6.88 15.45 27.13
CA LEU A 1139 -7.20 14.42 28.13
C LEU A 1139 -6.32 13.18 27.91
N SER A 1140 -5.58 12.70 28.92
CA SER A 1140 -4.56 11.66 28.70
C SER A 1140 -5.02 10.21 28.87
N LYS A 1141 -6.17 9.97 29.52
CA LYS A 1141 -6.83 8.66 29.58
C LYS A 1141 -8.28 8.82 30.03
N VAL A 1142 -9.13 7.91 29.58
CA VAL A 1142 -10.50 7.71 30.07
C VAL A 1142 -10.56 6.26 30.54
N GLY A 1143 -10.90 6.04 31.82
CA GLY A 1143 -11.39 4.74 32.25
C GLY A 1143 -12.67 4.43 31.47
N THR A 1144 -12.79 3.22 30.94
CA THR A 1144 -13.93 2.79 30.12
C THR A 1144 -15.26 3.17 30.79
N TRP A 1145 -16.07 3.94 30.06
CA TRP A 1145 -17.45 4.26 30.43
C TRP A 1145 -18.36 3.08 30.09
#